data_AF-A0A7Z0WHX8-F1
#
_entry.id   AF-A0A7Z0WHX8-F1
#
_cell.length_a   1.000
_cell.length_b   1.000
_cell.length_c   1.000
_cell.angle_alpha   90.00
_cell.angle_beta   90.00
_cell.angle_gamma   90.00
#
_symmetry.space_group_name_H-M   'P 1'
#
loop_
_entity.id
_entity.type
_entity.pdbx_description
1 polymer ?
#
loop_
_entity_poly.entity_id
_entity_poly.type
_entity_poly.pdbx_seq_one_letter_code
_entity_poly.pdbx_strand_id
1 'polypeptide(L)'
;MTVGVLALVAGLAAGAQRPVVPEPVPVAVESGSAFTPLSPVRVLDTRASGPVGAGRSVTLNLSSRVPATATAVVLNLTGTAATRETFVTAYPTGTARPDASNLNIVAGDTRPVLATVALGTNRGVDLYNRNGTVHVLADLAGYYAPGTGSRYTPLSATRVLDTRSDPPPALGPGASQVVDLTGKVPRSATAVTINLTGVGASAATFVTAWPTGQARPTVSNLNLNARSTRPNLATVALGADRTISLYNLAGTVDVMVDLTGFYTPEYGATFVPRAPVRVFDTRSGSGALGPAARQAMNLDDTWITPNVTAALLNVTGVSPTAATYVAVWAADGRPDGSVSTLNLVPGETAANLAAVAVSTMEPISAYNFRGQTHVIADLAGVFVTPDTQCAVDCAYTWGSNESWALGTGRRAPGADVVPNRVVGLAGVVDLAGGRGPVRYARLTDGSLWSWGQAPLGQLGGGWSAVGWSAVPTPVSGLTDVTSVAAGRFHAVASRSDGTAWTWGMTGQSRSDAPVGVPGLTGVVSVAAGDATSYALRGDGTVWAWGDNLDGALGNGSTAGSSATPVRVSGLTSISAVAAADGAGYALRSDGTVWSWGANWSGQLGNGAPCVPATGQGCRSRVPVPVSGLTEVADLAGGGVNGYALRTDGTAWSWGGNKRGTLGDGASCPADAPCVSVVPVRVSGLAGAVDVAAGWGAGYALLSDGTAWSWGENGDGQLGTGSSAELSTVPVRITGLPSARAVTSGGALVTNPNP
;
A
#
# COMPACT_ATOMS: atom_id res chain seq x y z
N MET A 1 15.88 59.58 -63.12
CA MET A 1 15.47 58.79 -64.31
C MET A 1 16.41 57.60 -64.35
N THR A 2 16.01 56.35 -64.19
CA THR A 2 14.82 55.63 -64.64
C THR A 2 14.33 54.66 -63.56
N VAL A 3 13.03 54.43 -63.58
CA VAL A 3 12.24 53.58 -62.68
C VAL A 3 12.42 52.11 -63.03
N GLY A 4 12.46 51.23 -62.03
CA GLY A 4 12.34 49.78 -62.17
C GLY A 4 11.65 49.19 -60.95
N VAL A 5 10.32 49.12 -61.02
CA VAL A 5 9.43 48.51 -60.01
C VAL A 5 9.68 47.00 -59.97
N LEU A 6 10.04 46.45 -58.81
CA LEU A 6 9.95 45.01 -58.56
C LEU A 6 8.79 44.76 -57.58
N ALA A 7 7.75 44.11 -58.12
CA ALA A 7 6.56 43.70 -57.38
C ALA A 7 6.91 42.61 -56.36
N LEU A 8 6.50 42.81 -55.11
CA LEU A 8 6.48 41.77 -54.08
C LEU A 8 5.30 40.84 -54.36
N VAL A 9 5.57 39.60 -54.79
CA VAL A 9 4.58 38.54 -54.89
C VAL A 9 4.57 37.76 -53.58
N ALA A 10 3.38 37.63 -52.99
CA ALA A 10 3.11 36.87 -51.78
C ALA A 10 3.40 35.38 -51.97
N GLY A 11 4.32 34.84 -51.17
CA GLY A 11 4.48 33.40 -50.97
C GLY A 11 3.67 32.95 -49.75
N LEU A 12 2.61 32.18 -50.01
CA LEU A 12 1.89 31.40 -48.99
C LEU A 12 2.85 30.39 -48.35
N ALA A 13 3.32 30.67 -47.13
CA ALA A 13 4.00 29.68 -46.32
C ALA A 13 2.94 28.71 -45.76
N ALA A 14 2.92 27.50 -46.31
CA ALA A 14 2.17 26.37 -45.78
C ALA A 14 2.55 26.14 -44.31
N GLY A 15 1.55 26.03 -43.45
CA GLY A 15 1.72 25.86 -42.01
C GLY A 15 2.58 24.64 -41.69
N ALA A 16 3.67 24.88 -40.96
CA ALA A 16 4.37 23.81 -40.26
C ALA A 16 3.42 23.27 -39.18
N GLN A 17 2.76 22.15 -39.45
CA GLN A 17 2.07 21.39 -38.42
C GLN A 17 3.09 21.05 -37.35
N ARG A 18 2.81 21.48 -36.11
CA ARG A 18 3.52 20.99 -34.91
C ARG A 18 3.58 19.46 -34.97
N PRO A 19 4.71 18.82 -34.65
CA PRO A 19 4.72 17.37 -34.52
C PRO A 19 3.68 16.99 -33.47
N VAL A 20 2.65 16.28 -33.93
CA VAL A 20 1.68 15.62 -33.05
C VAL A 20 2.50 14.57 -32.33
N VAL A 21 2.80 14.83 -31.05
CA VAL A 21 3.28 13.77 -30.15
C VAL A 21 2.17 12.72 -30.17
N PRO A 22 2.42 11.48 -30.62
CA PRO A 22 1.39 10.46 -30.62
C PRO A 22 0.87 10.33 -29.18
N GLU A 23 -0.45 10.43 -29.01
CA GLU A 23 -1.06 10.11 -27.73
C GLU A 23 -0.53 8.75 -27.28
N PRO A 24 -0.10 8.58 -26.02
CA PRO A 24 0.30 7.29 -25.53
C PRO A 24 -0.88 6.33 -25.74
N VAL A 25 -0.64 5.27 -26.52
CA VAL A 25 -1.62 4.20 -26.73
C VAL A 25 -2.08 3.75 -25.35
N PRO A 26 -3.39 3.77 -25.03
CA PRO A 26 -3.87 3.28 -23.75
C PRO A 26 -3.43 1.83 -23.58
N VAL A 27 -2.53 1.56 -22.64
CA VAL A 27 -2.18 0.18 -22.28
C VAL A 27 -3.47 -0.43 -21.74
N ALA A 28 -3.94 -1.51 -22.39
CA ALA A 28 -5.16 -2.19 -21.98
C ALA A 28 -5.04 -2.61 -20.50
N VAL A 29 -5.95 -2.12 -19.67
CA VAL A 29 -5.96 -2.42 -18.24
C VAL A 29 -6.45 -3.85 -18.05
N GLU A 30 -5.62 -4.71 -17.47
CA GLU A 30 -5.99 -6.09 -17.15
C GLU A 30 -7.12 -6.09 -16.09
N SER A 31 -8.20 -6.85 -16.35
CA SER A 31 -9.27 -7.07 -15.39
C SER A 31 -9.19 -8.50 -14.84
N GLY A 32 -9.15 -8.62 -13.51
CA GLY A 32 -9.04 -9.90 -12.83
C GLY A 32 -10.35 -10.41 -12.25
N SER A 33 -10.28 -11.58 -11.64
CA SER A 33 -11.37 -12.23 -10.90
C SER A 33 -11.13 -12.19 -9.39
N ALA A 34 -12.22 -12.14 -8.62
CA ALA A 34 -12.17 -12.20 -7.15
C ALA A 34 -12.16 -13.65 -6.65
N PHE A 35 -11.57 -13.88 -5.48
CA PHE A 35 -11.41 -15.20 -4.88
C PHE A 35 -12.60 -15.57 -3.99
N THR A 36 -13.08 -16.80 -4.12
CA THR A 36 -14.01 -17.44 -3.19
C THR A 36 -13.30 -18.59 -2.49
N PRO A 37 -13.02 -18.48 -1.17
CA PRO A 37 -12.39 -19.54 -0.43
C PRO A 37 -13.36 -20.68 -0.13
N LEU A 38 -12.86 -21.91 -0.10
CA LEU A 38 -13.61 -23.11 0.24
C LEU A 38 -12.93 -23.84 1.41
N SER A 39 -13.70 -24.64 2.14
CA SER A 39 -13.09 -25.69 2.96
C SER A 39 -12.46 -26.73 2.03
N PRO A 40 -11.17 -27.08 2.20
CA PRO A 40 -10.48 -27.96 1.26
C PRO A 40 -11.19 -29.30 1.04
N VAL A 41 -11.41 -29.67 -0.22
CA VAL A 41 -12.13 -30.91 -0.59
C VAL A 41 -11.39 -31.67 -1.69
N ARG A 42 -11.29 -33.00 -1.54
CA ARG A 42 -10.70 -33.85 -2.58
C ARG A 42 -11.58 -33.89 -3.82
N VAL A 43 -11.01 -33.51 -4.96
CA VAL A 43 -11.67 -33.50 -6.28
C VAL A 43 -11.05 -34.49 -7.26
N LEU A 44 -9.84 -34.98 -6.98
CA LEU A 44 -9.21 -36.09 -7.70
C LEU A 44 -8.44 -37.00 -6.74
N ASP A 45 -8.54 -38.30 -6.95
CA ASP A 45 -7.69 -39.29 -6.31
C ASP A 45 -7.40 -40.44 -7.26
N THR A 46 -6.25 -40.41 -7.93
CA THR A 46 -5.92 -41.47 -8.90
C THR A 46 -5.48 -42.78 -8.24
N ARG A 47 -5.41 -42.87 -6.91
CA ARG A 47 -5.20 -44.15 -6.22
C ARG A 47 -6.39 -45.08 -6.41
N ALA A 48 -7.58 -44.51 -6.60
CA ALA A 48 -8.80 -45.27 -6.87
C ALA A 48 -8.99 -45.61 -8.36
N SER A 49 -8.46 -44.79 -9.27
CA SER A 49 -8.66 -44.95 -10.72
C SER A 49 -7.44 -45.43 -11.52
N GLY A 50 -6.27 -45.56 -10.88
CA GLY A 50 -5.01 -46.00 -11.49
C GLY A 50 -4.02 -44.85 -11.72
N PRO A 51 -2.69 -45.11 -11.67
CA PRO A 51 -1.68 -44.06 -11.76
C PRO A 51 -1.62 -43.44 -13.16
N VAL A 52 -1.20 -42.19 -13.23
CA VAL A 52 -0.99 -41.48 -14.51
C VAL A 52 0.32 -41.95 -15.13
N GLY A 53 0.24 -42.56 -16.32
CA GLY A 53 1.40 -43.09 -17.03
C GLY A 53 2.31 -42.02 -17.65
N ALA A 54 3.49 -42.44 -18.12
CA ALA A 54 4.48 -41.55 -18.71
C ALA A 54 3.92 -40.92 -20.00
N GLY A 55 4.08 -39.60 -20.13
CA GLY A 55 3.57 -38.87 -21.28
C GLY A 55 2.04 -38.77 -21.33
N ARG A 56 1.32 -39.14 -20.26
CA ARG A 56 -0.15 -39.13 -20.19
C ARG A 56 -0.66 -38.02 -19.29
N SER A 57 -1.91 -37.64 -19.51
CA SER A 57 -2.65 -36.71 -18.65
C SER A 57 -3.89 -37.38 -18.07
N VAL A 58 -4.31 -36.91 -16.90
CA VAL A 58 -5.66 -37.13 -16.36
C VAL A 58 -6.39 -35.79 -16.32
N THR A 59 -7.65 -35.77 -16.71
CA THR A 59 -8.47 -34.54 -16.71
C THR A 59 -9.32 -34.50 -15.44
N LEU A 60 -9.18 -33.40 -14.70
CA LEU A 60 -10.02 -33.04 -13.56
C LEU A 60 -11.21 -32.21 -14.07
N ASN A 61 -12.43 -32.72 -13.89
CA ASN A 61 -13.66 -31.99 -14.24
C ASN A 61 -14.24 -31.30 -12.99
N LEU A 62 -14.26 -29.96 -13.00
CA LEU A 62 -14.76 -29.15 -11.87
C LEU A 62 -16.15 -28.56 -12.13
N SER A 63 -16.84 -29.03 -13.17
CA SER A 63 -18.11 -28.44 -13.60
C SER A 63 -19.21 -28.42 -12.53
N SER A 64 -19.19 -29.39 -11.61
CA SER A 64 -20.11 -29.50 -10.46
C SER A 64 -19.57 -28.91 -9.16
N ARG A 65 -18.34 -28.39 -9.17
CA ARG A 65 -17.62 -27.90 -7.97
C ARG A 65 -17.44 -26.39 -7.96
N VAL A 66 -17.40 -25.75 -9.12
CA VAL A 66 -17.19 -24.30 -9.26
C VAL A 66 -18.21 -23.71 -10.27
N PRO A 67 -18.62 -22.44 -10.09
CA PRO A 67 -19.64 -21.82 -10.95
C PRO A 67 -19.18 -21.70 -12.40
N ALA A 68 -20.15 -21.56 -13.32
CA ALA A 68 -19.87 -21.43 -14.75
C ALA A 68 -18.99 -20.22 -15.09
N THR A 69 -19.02 -19.18 -14.26
CA THR A 69 -18.23 -17.94 -14.40
C THR A 69 -16.81 -18.07 -13.86
N ALA A 70 -16.42 -19.19 -13.24
CA ALA A 70 -15.09 -19.35 -12.68
C ALA A 70 -14.02 -19.30 -13.77
N THR A 71 -12.95 -18.56 -13.52
CA THR A 71 -11.82 -18.34 -14.43
C THR A 71 -10.58 -19.12 -14.03
N ALA A 72 -10.41 -19.41 -12.74
CA ALA A 72 -9.29 -20.18 -12.21
C ALA A 72 -9.65 -20.90 -10.91
N VAL A 73 -8.83 -21.88 -10.52
CA VAL A 73 -8.96 -22.64 -9.26
C VAL A 73 -7.64 -22.72 -8.53
N VAL A 74 -7.71 -22.82 -7.20
CA VAL A 74 -6.57 -23.07 -6.31
C VAL A 74 -6.64 -24.52 -5.85
N LEU A 75 -5.64 -25.30 -6.25
CA LEU A 75 -5.53 -26.72 -5.99
C LEU A 75 -4.28 -27.01 -5.16
N ASN A 76 -4.41 -27.80 -4.10
CA ASN A 76 -3.25 -28.50 -3.55
C ASN A 76 -3.08 -29.82 -4.31
N LEU A 77 -2.00 -29.95 -5.08
CA LEU A 77 -1.70 -31.14 -5.87
C LEU A 77 -0.70 -31.99 -5.12
N THR A 78 -1.04 -33.25 -4.81
CA THR A 78 -0.14 -34.19 -4.17
C THR A 78 0.22 -35.32 -5.10
N GLY A 79 1.51 -35.50 -5.34
CA GLY A 79 2.07 -36.64 -6.06
C GLY A 79 2.56 -37.70 -5.09
N THR A 80 2.27 -38.97 -5.35
CA THR A 80 2.72 -40.09 -4.51
C THR A 80 2.98 -41.35 -5.33
N ALA A 81 3.83 -42.23 -4.78
CA ALA A 81 4.20 -43.52 -5.38
C ALA A 81 4.71 -43.40 -6.82
N ALA A 82 5.52 -42.38 -7.09
CA ALA A 82 6.19 -42.24 -8.38
C ALA A 82 7.19 -43.39 -8.58
N THR A 83 7.18 -44.01 -9.76
CA THR A 83 8.12 -45.11 -10.09
C THR A 83 9.47 -44.62 -10.62
N ARG A 84 9.55 -43.35 -11.05
CA ARG A 84 10.76 -42.66 -11.50
C ARG A 84 10.67 -41.19 -11.12
N GLU A 85 11.80 -40.50 -11.14
CA GLU A 85 11.80 -39.03 -11.10
C GLU A 85 10.96 -38.48 -12.25
N THR A 86 10.00 -37.63 -11.90
CA THR A 86 9.02 -37.07 -12.84
C THR A 86 8.58 -35.68 -12.37
N PHE A 87 7.74 -35.05 -13.19
CA PHE A 87 6.99 -33.88 -12.78
C PHE A 87 5.55 -33.94 -13.27
N VAL A 88 4.69 -33.20 -12.56
CA VAL A 88 3.30 -32.94 -12.95
C VAL A 88 3.18 -31.49 -13.43
N THR A 89 2.55 -31.31 -14.59
CA THR A 89 2.14 -30.00 -15.11
C THR A 89 0.62 -29.91 -15.11
N ALA A 90 0.08 -28.88 -14.47
CA ALA A 90 -1.34 -28.57 -14.43
C ALA A 90 -1.65 -27.41 -15.38
N TYR A 91 -2.61 -27.60 -16.28
CA TYR A 91 -2.94 -26.60 -17.31
C TYR A 91 -4.42 -26.67 -17.71
N PRO A 92 -4.99 -25.60 -18.28
CA PRO A 92 -6.39 -25.58 -18.69
C PRO A 92 -6.69 -26.65 -19.75
N THR A 93 -7.76 -27.42 -19.58
CA THR A 93 -8.15 -28.42 -20.58
C THR A 93 -8.46 -27.78 -21.93
N GLY A 94 -7.86 -28.31 -22.99
CA GLY A 94 -8.02 -27.80 -24.36
C GLY A 94 -7.01 -26.73 -24.78
N THR A 95 -6.02 -26.41 -23.93
CA THR A 95 -4.89 -25.55 -24.32
C THR A 95 -3.62 -26.37 -24.57
N ALA A 96 -2.64 -25.76 -25.24
CA ALA A 96 -1.31 -26.34 -25.31
C ALA A 96 -0.72 -26.50 -23.90
N ARG A 97 -0.05 -27.61 -23.66
CA ARG A 97 0.64 -27.88 -22.39
C ARG A 97 1.85 -26.96 -22.26
N PRO A 98 1.99 -26.19 -21.17
CA PRO A 98 3.23 -25.47 -20.87
C PRO A 98 4.42 -26.41 -20.64
N ASP A 99 5.63 -25.91 -20.85
CA ASP A 99 6.85 -26.64 -20.49
C ASP A 99 7.20 -26.56 -18.99
N ALA A 100 6.51 -25.69 -18.25
CA ALA A 100 6.71 -25.54 -16.81
C ALA A 100 6.18 -26.74 -16.02
N SER A 101 6.93 -27.18 -15.00
CA SER A 101 6.51 -28.18 -14.03
C SER A 101 5.92 -27.52 -12.80
N ASN A 102 4.74 -27.93 -12.33
CA ASN A 102 4.21 -27.46 -11.04
C ASN A 102 4.80 -28.26 -9.88
N LEU A 103 4.81 -29.59 -10.00
CA LEU A 103 5.22 -30.49 -8.93
C LEU A 103 6.33 -31.41 -9.42
N ASN A 104 7.50 -31.37 -8.79
CA ASN A 104 8.61 -32.28 -9.06
C ASN A 104 8.66 -33.39 -8.01
N ILE A 105 8.77 -34.64 -8.46
CA ILE A 105 8.60 -35.82 -7.61
C ILE A 105 9.73 -36.80 -7.89
N VAL A 106 10.41 -37.23 -6.84
CA VAL A 106 11.41 -38.31 -6.90
C VAL A 106 10.73 -39.64 -6.61
N ALA A 107 11.28 -40.74 -7.13
CA ALA A 107 10.72 -42.07 -6.90
C ALA A 107 10.60 -42.39 -5.39
N GLY A 108 9.46 -42.95 -4.98
CA GLY A 108 9.17 -43.26 -3.57
C GLY A 108 8.82 -42.07 -2.67
N ASP A 109 8.82 -40.84 -3.20
CA ASP A 109 8.47 -39.63 -2.46
C ASP A 109 6.96 -39.32 -2.51
N THR A 110 6.46 -38.63 -1.48
CA THR A 110 5.11 -38.03 -1.48
C THR A 110 5.22 -36.54 -1.21
N ARG A 111 4.74 -35.71 -2.13
CA ARG A 111 4.92 -34.26 -2.07
C ARG A 111 3.70 -33.49 -2.56
N PRO A 112 3.33 -32.41 -1.85
CA PRO A 112 2.35 -31.47 -2.35
C PRO A 112 3.00 -30.24 -2.98
N VAL A 113 2.24 -29.57 -3.84
CA VAL A 113 2.46 -28.17 -4.23
C VAL A 113 1.11 -27.47 -4.38
N LEU A 114 1.02 -26.21 -3.99
CA LEU A 114 -0.11 -25.37 -4.41
C LEU A 114 0.02 -25.02 -5.88
N ALA A 115 -1.06 -25.15 -6.62
CA ALA A 115 -1.17 -24.68 -7.99
C ALA A 115 -2.42 -23.82 -8.14
N THR A 116 -2.26 -22.62 -8.67
CA THR A 116 -3.40 -21.82 -9.16
C THR A 116 -3.43 -21.92 -10.67
N VAL A 117 -4.53 -22.42 -11.22
CA VAL A 117 -4.61 -22.82 -12.63
C VAL A 117 -5.87 -22.22 -13.25
N ALA A 118 -5.74 -21.64 -14.44
CA ALA A 118 -6.89 -21.25 -15.25
C ALA A 118 -7.78 -22.47 -15.57
N LEU A 119 -9.08 -22.23 -15.67
CA LEU A 119 -10.03 -23.25 -16.08
C LEU A 119 -10.15 -23.30 -17.60
N GLY A 120 -10.05 -24.50 -18.16
CA GLY A 120 -10.22 -24.74 -19.58
C GLY A 120 -11.67 -25.02 -19.96
N THR A 121 -11.84 -25.66 -21.13
CA THR A 121 -13.16 -26.14 -21.59
C THR A 121 -13.85 -26.98 -20.51
N ASN A 122 -15.16 -26.79 -20.33
CA ASN A 122 -15.97 -27.47 -19.31
C ASN A 122 -15.46 -27.32 -17.86
N ARG A 123 -14.73 -26.24 -17.54
CA ARG A 123 -14.10 -26.04 -16.21
C ARG A 123 -13.12 -27.17 -15.88
N GLY A 124 -12.40 -27.65 -16.90
CA GLY A 124 -11.43 -28.73 -16.80
C GLY A 124 -10.01 -28.25 -16.54
N VAL A 125 -9.24 -29.06 -15.81
CA VAL A 125 -7.78 -28.94 -15.65
C VAL A 125 -7.14 -30.28 -16.02
N ASP A 126 -6.16 -30.26 -16.92
CA ASP A 126 -5.39 -31.43 -17.29
C ASP A 126 -4.11 -31.52 -16.43
N LEU A 127 -3.83 -32.71 -15.90
CA LEU A 127 -2.65 -33.01 -15.09
C LEU A 127 -1.77 -34.01 -15.85
N TYR A 128 -0.70 -33.50 -16.46
CA TYR A 128 0.25 -34.27 -17.26
C TYR A 128 1.37 -34.85 -16.40
N ASN A 129 1.74 -36.12 -16.60
CA ASN A 129 2.91 -36.75 -16.01
C ASN A 129 4.02 -36.97 -17.06
N ARG A 130 5.26 -36.58 -16.76
CA ARG A 130 6.40 -36.69 -17.71
C ARG A 130 6.92 -38.12 -17.86
N ASN A 131 7.35 -38.73 -16.76
CA ASN A 131 8.09 -39.99 -16.72
C ASN A 131 7.44 -40.99 -15.76
N GLY A 132 7.72 -42.28 -15.97
CA GLY A 132 7.24 -43.34 -15.09
C GLY A 132 5.71 -43.31 -14.89
N THR A 133 5.26 -43.76 -13.73
CA THR A 133 3.87 -43.71 -13.29
C THR A 133 3.80 -42.97 -11.97
N VAL A 134 2.74 -42.21 -11.73
CA VAL A 134 2.54 -41.48 -10.47
C VAL A 134 1.06 -41.40 -10.11
N HIS A 135 0.74 -41.51 -8.82
CA HIS A 135 -0.59 -41.15 -8.35
C HIS A 135 -0.65 -39.66 -8.05
N VAL A 136 -1.74 -39.02 -8.48
CA VAL A 136 -1.99 -37.59 -8.31
C VAL A 136 -3.30 -37.43 -7.57
N LEU A 137 -3.25 -36.64 -6.50
CA LEU A 137 -4.41 -36.22 -5.72
C LEU A 137 -4.54 -34.71 -5.92
N ALA A 138 -5.77 -34.23 -6.04
CA ALA A 138 -6.05 -32.80 -6.13
C ALA A 138 -7.11 -32.40 -5.10
N ASP A 139 -6.79 -31.38 -4.31
CA ASP A 139 -7.67 -30.82 -3.29
C ASP A 139 -8.01 -29.37 -3.63
N LEU A 140 -9.30 -29.08 -3.80
CA LEU A 140 -9.78 -27.76 -4.16
C LEU A 140 -9.89 -26.88 -2.90
N ALA A 141 -9.12 -25.79 -2.86
CA ALA A 141 -9.11 -24.82 -1.76
C ALA A 141 -9.95 -23.57 -2.04
N GLY A 142 -10.27 -23.31 -3.31
CA GLY A 142 -11.09 -22.16 -3.72
C GLY A 142 -11.07 -21.94 -5.23
N TYR A 143 -11.81 -20.93 -5.67
CA TYR A 143 -11.88 -20.55 -7.09
C TYR A 143 -11.90 -19.03 -7.28
N TYR A 144 -11.55 -18.60 -8.47
CA TYR A 144 -11.66 -17.21 -8.92
C TYR A 144 -12.82 -17.06 -9.89
N ALA A 145 -13.64 -16.02 -9.73
CA ALA A 145 -14.69 -15.66 -10.68
C ALA A 145 -14.84 -14.12 -10.77
N PRO A 146 -15.33 -13.58 -11.90
CA PRO A 146 -15.67 -12.16 -12.00
C PRO A 146 -16.77 -11.77 -11.01
N GLY A 147 -16.79 -10.50 -10.57
CA GLY A 147 -17.82 -9.96 -9.70
C GLY A 147 -17.47 -10.06 -8.21
N THR A 148 -18.46 -10.36 -7.38
CA THR A 148 -18.33 -10.33 -5.92
C THR A 148 -17.46 -11.47 -5.40
N GLY A 149 -16.47 -11.14 -4.59
CA GLY A 149 -15.58 -12.07 -3.91
C GLY A 149 -14.50 -11.31 -3.16
N SER A 150 -13.53 -12.03 -2.62
CA SER A 150 -12.43 -11.43 -1.87
C SER A 150 -11.24 -11.12 -2.77
N ARG A 151 -10.61 -9.98 -2.53
CA ARG A 151 -9.46 -9.46 -3.27
C ARG A 151 -8.18 -9.63 -2.44
N TYR A 152 -7.06 -9.86 -3.11
CA TYR A 152 -5.79 -10.23 -2.51
C TYR A 152 -4.94 -9.01 -2.13
N THR A 153 -4.36 -9.05 -0.94
CA THR A 153 -3.32 -8.10 -0.50
C THR A 153 -2.04 -8.89 -0.22
N PRO A 154 -0.95 -8.65 -0.97
CA PRO A 154 0.34 -9.27 -0.67
C PRO A 154 0.95 -8.69 0.60
N LEU A 155 1.70 -9.51 1.33
CA LEU A 155 2.46 -9.10 2.50
C LEU A 155 3.93 -9.50 2.33
N SER A 156 4.84 -8.75 2.95
CA SER A 156 6.17 -9.26 3.22
C SER A 156 6.04 -10.47 4.15
N ALA A 157 6.64 -11.59 3.78
CA ALA A 157 6.45 -12.85 4.50
C ALA A 157 6.83 -12.70 5.98
N THR A 158 5.88 -12.95 6.87
CA THR A 158 6.01 -12.73 8.32
C THR A 158 5.73 -14.02 9.07
N ARG A 159 6.67 -14.47 9.93
CA ARG A 159 6.49 -15.63 10.81
C ARG A 159 5.37 -15.36 11.82
N VAL A 160 4.31 -16.16 11.79
CA VAL A 160 3.16 -16.08 12.72
C VAL A 160 3.06 -17.28 13.67
N LEU A 161 3.79 -18.36 13.39
CA LEU A 161 3.97 -19.51 14.29
C LEU A 161 5.34 -20.14 14.03
N ASP A 162 6.11 -20.42 15.07
CA ASP A 162 7.32 -21.27 15.01
C ASP A 162 7.39 -22.17 16.25
N THR A 163 7.05 -23.46 16.11
CA THR A 163 7.03 -24.39 17.27
C THR A 163 8.41 -24.76 17.80
N ARG A 164 9.50 -24.34 17.13
CA ARG A 164 10.88 -24.66 17.53
C ARG A 164 11.43 -23.72 18.60
N SER A 165 10.98 -22.47 18.59
CA SER A 165 11.61 -21.38 19.34
C SER A 165 11.00 -21.13 20.71
N ASP A 166 9.75 -21.54 20.98
CA ASP A 166 9.01 -21.45 22.26
C ASP A 166 7.57 -22.01 22.09
N PRO A 167 6.78 -22.29 23.16
CA PRO A 167 5.46 -22.94 23.04
C PRO A 167 4.53 -22.24 22.05
N PRO A 168 3.75 -23.00 21.25
CA PRO A 168 3.44 -24.42 21.42
C PRO A 168 4.55 -25.37 20.94
N PRO A 169 4.73 -26.54 21.59
CA PRO A 169 5.73 -27.53 21.19
C PRO A 169 5.40 -28.15 19.83
N ALA A 170 6.36 -28.90 19.28
CA ALA A 170 6.17 -29.76 18.10
C ALA A 170 4.85 -30.55 18.18
N LEU A 171 4.12 -30.60 17.06
CA LEU A 171 2.83 -31.28 17.00
C LEU A 171 3.06 -32.79 17.04
N GLY A 172 2.54 -33.45 18.08
CA GLY A 172 2.52 -34.91 18.21
C GLY A 172 1.54 -35.59 17.25
N PRO A 173 1.47 -36.93 17.27
CA PRO A 173 0.56 -37.69 16.42
C PRO A 173 -0.88 -37.40 16.83
N GLY A 174 -1.72 -37.04 15.86
CA GLY A 174 -3.10 -36.69 16.11
C GLY A 174 -3.30 -35.30 16.74
N ALA A 175 -2.23 -34.54 16.99
CA ALA A 175 -2.31 -33.25 17.66
C ALA A 175 -2.75 -32.13 16.71
N SER A 176 -3.36 -31.10 17.28
CA SER A 176 -3.75 -29.88 16.57
C SER A 176 -3.22 -28.63 17.24
N GLN A 177 -2.96 -27.61 16.42
CA GLN A 177 -2.51 -26.30 16.84
C GLN A 177 -3.35 -25.21 16.19
N VAL A 178 -3.87 -24.28 16.97
CA VAL A 178 -4.55 -23.09 16.43
C VAL A 178 -3.51 -22.01 16.14
N VAL A 179 -3.62 -21.39 14.97
CA VAL A 179 -2.86 -20.20 14.60
C VAL A 179 -3.82 -19.01 14.66
N ASP A 180 -3.56 -18.09 15.58
CA ASP A 180 -4.31 -16.86 15.71
C ASP A 180 -3.70 -15.77 14.82
N LEU A 181 -4.49 -15.27 13.88
CA LEU A 181 -4.09 -14.21 12.95
C LEU A 181 -4.76 -12.87 13.30
N THR A 182 -5.33 -12.77 14.50
CA THR A 182 -5.81 -11.50 15.06
C THR A 182 -4.70 -10.47 15.13
N GLY A 183 -4.97 -9.28 14.63
CA GLY A 183 -3.97 -8.21 14.52
C GLY A 183 -2.90 -8.44 13.43
N LYS A 184 -2.99 -9.54 12.66
CA LYS A 184 -2.14 -9.82 11.49
C LYS A 184 -2.88 -9.57 10.17
N VAL A 185 -4.19 -9.76 10.15
CA VAL A 185 -5.06 -9.52 8.98
C VAL A 185 -6.31 -8.71 9.41
N PRO A 186 -6.97 -7.98 8.49
CA PRO A 186 -8.17 -7.20 8.82
C PRO A 186 -9.34 -8.09 9.26
N ARG A 187 -10.32 -7.50 9.96
CA ARG A 187 -11.51 -8.22 10.44
C ARG A 187 -12.35 -8.85 9.32
N SER A 188 -12.37 -8.20 8.16
CA SER A 188 -13.06 -8.64 6.94
C SER A 188 -12.32 -9.73 6.17
N ALA A 189 -11.12 -10.14 6.60
CA ALA A 189 -10.38 -11.18 5.93
C ALA A 189 -11.18 -12.50 5.91
N THR A 190 -11.21 -13.14 4.74
CA THR A 190 -11.94 -14.38 4.47
C THR A 190 -11.00 -15.56 4.25
N ALA A 191 -9.76 -15.30 3.87
CA ALA A 191 -8.72 -16.31 3.66
C ALA A 191 -7.33 -15.69 3.80
N VAL A 192 -6.34 -16.55 4.01
CA VAL A 192 -4.91 -16.19 4.03
C VAL A 192 -4.12 -17.08 3.10
N THR A 193 -3.03 -16.53 2.57
CA THR A 193 -1.97 -17.30 1.92
C THR A 193 -0.81 -17.40 2.90
N ILE A 194 -0.44 -18.64 3.23
CA ILE A 194 0.66 -18.96 4.13
C ILE A 194 1.66 -19.87 3.44
N ASN A 195 2.94 -19.73 3.78
CA ASN A 195 3.92 -20.76 3.51
C ASN A 195 4.05 -21.64 4.76
N LEU A 196 3.59 -22.88 4.65
CA LEU A 196 3.54 -23.86 5.74
C LEU A 196 4.78 -24.76 5.65
N THR A 197 5.67 -24.66 6.62
CA THR A 197 6.91 -25.44 6.66
C THR A 197 6.89 -26.44 7.80
N GLY A 198 7.06 -27.72 7.48
CA GLY A 198 7.29 -28.76 8.46
C GLY A 198 8.77 -29.01 8.61
N VAL A 199 9.26 -29.17 9.83
CA VAL A 199 10.67 -29.33 10.17
C VAL A 199 10.86 -30.62 10.96
N GLY A 200 11.80 -31.45 10.52
CA GLY A 200 12.31 -32.56 11.32
C GLY A 200 11.29 -33.64 11.70
N ALA A 201 10.28 -33.90 10.85
CA ALA A 201 9.23 -34.89 11.15
C ALA A 201 9.83 -36.25 11.56
N SER A 202 9.43 -36.83 12.69
CA SER A 202 10.02 -38.10 13.17
C SER A 202 9.56 -39.35 12.40
N ALA A 203 8.43 -39.25 11.70
CA ALA A 203 7.87 -40.30 10.84
C ALA A 203 7.25 -39.67 9.59
N ALA A 204 6.91 -40.51 8.59
CA ALA A 204 6.13 -40.05 7.46
C ALA A 204 4.75 -39.57 7.95
N THR A 205 4.36 -38.35 7.59
CA THR A 205 3.14 -37.70 8.08
C THR A 205 2.60 -36.69 7.06
N PHE A 206 1.48 -36.08 7.39
CA PHE A 206 1.00 -34.87 6.74
C PHE A 206 0.52 -33.84 7.76
N VAL A 207 0.55 -32.57 7.32
CA VAL A 207 -0.10 -31.46 8.02
C VAL A 207 -1.29 -30.97 7.19
N THR A 208 -2.43 -30.81 7.85
CA THR A 208 -3.66 -30.21 7.28
C THR A 208 -3.89 -28.86 7.93
N ALA A 209 -4.27 -27.85 7.13
CA ALA A 209 -4.68 -26.54 7.57
C ALA A 209 -6.12 -26.26 7.14
N TRP A 210 -6.96 -25.76 8.05
CA TRP A 210 -8.38 -25.48 7.77
C TRP A 210 -8.93 -24.36 8.66
N PRO A 211 -10.12 -23.83 8.36
CA PRO A 211 -10.79 -22.82 9.18
C PRO A 211 -11.10 -23.38 10.57
N THR A 212 -10.65 -22.72 11.64
CA THR A 212 -10.97 -23.16 13.00
C THR A 212 -12.49 -23.14 13.22
N GLY A 213 -13.00 -24.13 13.96
CA GLY A 213 -14.42 -24.32 14.21
C GLY A 213 -15.17 -25.08 13.12
N GLN A 214 -14.52 -25.37 11.98
CA GLN A 214 -15.05 -26.29 10.96
C GLN A 214 -14.53 -27.71 11.17
N ALA A 215 -15.27 -28.68 10.61
CA ALA A 215 -14.85 -30.08 10.61
C ALA A 215 -13.51 -30.23 9.86
N ARG A 216 -12.56 -30.95 10.48
CA ARG A 216 -11.23 -31.17 9.90
C ARG A 216 -11.36 -31.93 8.57
N PRO A 217 -10.85 -31.38 7.46
CA PRO A 217 -10.78 -32.10 6.19
C PRO A 217 -9.89 -33.34 6.28
N THR A 218 -10.14 -34.34 5.42
CA THR A 218 -9.26 -35.52 5.26
C THR A 218 -8.14 -35.29 4.26
N VAL A 219 -7.97 -34.05 3.78
CA VAL A 219 -6.95 -33.67 2.80
C VAL A 219 -5.70 -33.15 3.48
N SER A 220 -4.55 -33.22 2.82
CA SER A 220 -3.28 -32.72 3.33
C SER A 220 -2.90 -31.42 2.63
N ASN A 221 -2.27 -30.49 3.35
CA ASN A 221 -1.59 -29.33 2.76
C ASN A 221 -0.10 -29.59 2.61
N LEU A 222 0.52 -30.30 3.56
CA LEU A 222 1.95 -30.62 3.53
C LEU A 222 2.15 -32.12 3.77
N ASN A 223 3.03 -32.77 3.02
CA ASN A 223 3.43 -34.16 3.23
C ASN A 223 4.92 -34.22 3.50
N LEU A 224 5.30 -34.99 4.52
CA LEU A 224 6.66 -35.05 5.03
C LEU A 224 7.09 -36.50 5.15
N ASN A 225 8.31 -36.78 4.72
CA ASN A 225 9.01 -38.01 5.07
C ASN A 225 9.73 -37.82 6.42
N ALA A 226 10.13 -38.93 7.04
CA ALA A 226 10.94 -38.88 8.25
C ALA A 226 12.23 -38.06 8.01
N ARG A 227 12.55 -37.17 8.97
CA ARG A 227 13.69 -36.24 9.00
C ARG A 227 13.71 -35.21 7.88
N SER A 228 12.60 -35.01 7.17
CA SER A 228 12.51 -33.99 6.12
C SER A 228 12.12 -32.62 6.67
N THR A 229 12.60 -31.57 5.99
CA THR A 229 12.15 -30.20 6.17
C THR A 229 11.62 -29.70 4.84
N ARG A 230 10.32 -29.36 4.77
CA ARG A 230 9.66 -29.01 3.50
C ARG A 230 8.62 -27.93 3.69
N PRO A 231 8.59 -26.92 2.80
CA PRO A 231 7.52 -25.96 2.71
C PRO A 231 6.48 -26.38 1.67
N ASN A 232 5.26 -25.88 1.85
CA ASN A 232 4.28 -25.74 0.78
C ASN A 232 3.47 -24.47 1.00
N LEU A 233 3.24 -23.69 -0.06
CA LEU A 233 2.27 -22.61 -0.01
C LEU A 233 0.88 -23.20 0.21
N ALA A 234 0.02 -22.52 0.96
CA ALA A 234 -1.36 -22.90 1.16
C ALA A 234 -2.22 -21.66 1.22
N THR A 235 -3.35 -21.67 0.50
CA THR A 235 -4.43 -20.71 0.70
C THR A 235 -5.49 -21.38 1.55
N VAL A 236 -5.78 -20.80 2.72
CA VAL A 236 -6.66 -21.38 3.74
C VAL A 236 -7.74 -20.36 4.08
N ALA A 237 -9.00 -20.79 4.03
CA ALA A 237 -10.10 -19.96 4.49
C ALA A 237 -9.98 -19.69 6.01
N LEU A 238 -10.41 -18.53 6.46
CA LEU A 238 -10.35 -18.18 7.88
C LEU A 238 -11.60 -18.69 8.62
N GLY A 239 -11.39 -19.23 9.81
CA GLY A 239 -12.48 -19.51 10.75
C GLY A 239 -12.99 -18.24 11.43
N ALA A 240 -13.89 -18.42 12.39
CA ALA A 240 -14.26 -17.32 13.30
C ALA A 240 -13.00 -16.73 13.95
N ASP A 241 -13.05 -15.43 14.23
CA ASP A 241 -11.97 -14.66 14.88
C ASP A 241 -10.63 -14.65 14.12
N ARG A 242 -10.63 -14.90 12.80
CA ARG A 242 -9.43 -14.92 11.93
C ARG A 242 -8.42 -15.99 12.37
N THR A 243 -8.89 -17.18 12.72
CA THR A 243 -8.01 -18.28 13.12
C THR A 243 -8.04 -19.43 12.13
N ILE A 244 -6.92 -20.15 12.04
CA ILE A 244 -6.84 -21.45 11.32
C ILE A 244 -6.34 -22.53 12.28
N SER A 245 -6.70 -23.78 11.99
CA SER A 245 -6.25 -24.94 12.75
C SER A 245 -5.31 -25.78 11.90
N LEU A 246 -4.27 -26.30 12.54
CA LEU A 246 -3.30 -27.24 11.99
C LEU A 246 -3.50 -28.61 12.64
N TYR A 247 -3.18 -29.68 11.92
CA TYR A 247 -3.26 -31.04 12.41
C TYR A 247 -2.10 -31.85 11.88
N ASN A 248 -1.44 -32.62 12.75
CA ASN A 248 -0.44 -33.60 12.36
C ASN A 248 -0.99 -35.03 12.47
N LEU A 249 -0.82 -35.84 11.42
CA LEU A 249 -1.30 -37.23 11.41
C LEU A 249 -0.47 -38.15 12.33
N ALA A 250 0.83 -38.20 12.11
CA ALA A 250 1.73 -39.21 12.69
C ALA A 250 3.08 -38.62 13.09
N GLY A 251 3.77 -39.30 14.00
CA GLY A 251 5.02 -38.82 14.58
C GLY A 251 4.89 -37.44 15.23
N THR A 252 6.02 -36.87 15.60
CA THR A 252 6.20 -35.45 15.93
C THR A 252 6.70 -34.65 14.74
N VAL A 253 6.28 -33.39 14.62
CA VAL A 253 6.78 -32.44 13.61
C VAL A 253 6.76 -31.01 14.15
N ASP A 254 7.83 -30.26 13.90
CA ASP A 254 7.83 -28.83 14.12
C ASP A 254 7.19 -28.11 12.95
N VAL A 255 6.37 -27.09 13.22
CA VAL A 255 5.67 -26.34 12.19
C VAL A 255 6.01 -24.86 12.27
N MET A 256 6.36 -24.29 11.13
CA MET A 256 6.50 -22.87 10.91
C MET A 256 5.41 -22.40 9.94
N VAL A 257 4.79 -21.27 10.27
CA VAL A 257 3.79 -20.63 9.41
C VAL A 257 4.25 -19.21 9.11
N ASP A 258 4.45 -18.93 7.83
CA ASP A 258 4.78 -17.61 7.32
C ASP A 258 3.58 -17.04 6.57
N LEU A 259 3.02 -15.93 7.05
CA LEU A 259 1.92 -15.24 6.40
C LEU A 259 2.47 -14.39 5.24
N THR A 260 1.99 -14.64 4.02
CA THR A 260 2.47 -13.96 2.79
C THR A 260 1.40 -13.10 2.11
N GLY A 261 0.14 -13.20 2.55
CA GLY A 261 -0.98 -12.49 1.94
C GLY A 261 -2.33 -12.82 2.58
N PHE A 262 -3.34 -12.01 2.31
CA PHE A 262 -4.72 -12.28 2.72
C PHE A 262 -5.74 -11.85 1.67
N TYR A 263 -6.98 -12.32 1.83
CA TYR A 263 -8.11 -11.98 0.97
C TYR A 263 -9.24 -11.31 1.77
N THR A 264 -9.74 -10.16 1.31
CA THR A 264 -10.90 -9.45 1.90
C THR A 264 -11.84 -8.92 0.82
N PRO A 265 -13.18 -8.88 1.04
CA PRO A 265 -14.11 -8.29 0.09
C PRO A 265 -13.96 -6.77 -0.05
N GLU A 266 -13.37 -6.09 0.93
CA GLU A 266 -13.39 -4.63 1.02
C GLU A 266 -12.38 -3.95 0.07
N TYR A 267 -11.20 -4.53 -0.14
CA TYR A 267 -10.10 -3.92 -0.90
C TYR A 267 -9.09 -4.96 -1.39
N GLY A 268 -8.12 -4.53 -2.18
CA GLY A 268 -7.02 -5.36 -2.69
C GLY A 268 -7.13 -5.63 -4.19
N ALA A 269 -6.31 -6.56 -4.67
CA ALA A 269 -6.17 -6.89 -6.09
C ALA A 269 -6.97 -8.12 -6.52
N THR A 270 -7.44 -8.11 -7.76
CA THR A 270 -8.06 -9.26 -8.42
C THR A 270 -7.02 -10.10 -9.15
N PHE A 271 -7.28 -11.38 -9.40
CA PHE A 271 -6.31 -12.28 -10.02
C PHE A 271 -6.55 -12.44 -11.52
N VAL A 272 -5.48 -12.38 -12.29
CA VAL A 272 -5.43 -12.67 -13.73
C VAL A 272 -4.58 -13.93 -13.92
N PRO A 273 -5.19 -15.09 -14.22
CA PRO A 273 -4.43 -16.31 -14.45
C PRO A 273 -3.63 -16.20 -15.75
N ARG A 274 -2.42 -16.78 -15.77
CA ARG A 274 -1.61 -16.89 -16.98
C ARG A 274 -1.21 -18.34 -17.23
N ALA A 275 -1.04 -18.69 -18.49
CA ALA A 275 -0.32 -19.93 -18.80
C ALA A 275 1.10 -19.80 -18.24
N PRO A 276 1.58 -20.77 -17.44
CA PRO A 276 2.92 -20.71 -16.86
C PRO A 276 4.00 -20.39 -17.90
N VAL A 277 4.74 -19.31 -17.67
CA VAL A 277 5.80 -18.83 -18.57
C VAL A 277 7.09 -18.59 -17.80
N ARG A 278 8.23 -19.03 -18.36
CA ARG A 278 9.55 -18.87 -17.76
C ARG A 278 9.95 -17.40 -17.77
N VAL A 279 10.07 -16.80 -16.58
CA VAL A 279 10.51 -15.40 -16.42
C VAL A 279 11.90 -15.29 -15.80
N PHE A 280 12.40 -16.37 -15.21
CA PHE A 280 13.73 -16.42 -14.62
C PHE A 280 14.29 -17.84 -14.70
N ASP A 281 15.54 -17.99 -15.16
CA ASP A 281 16.24 -19.28 -15.22
C ASP A 281 17.75 -19.07 -15.10
N THR A 282 18.35 -19.49 -14.00
CA THR A 282 19.80 -19.35 -13.83
C THR A 282 20.61 -20.40 -14.58
N ARG A 283 19.99 -21.43 -15.17
CA ARG A 283 20.70 -22.47 -15.94
C ARG A 283 21.10 -21.98 -17.34
N SER A 284 20.26 -21.15 -17.95
CA SER A 284 20.50 -20.53 -19.26
C SER A 284 21.09 -19.12 -19.15
N GLY A 285 21.40 -18.67 -17.94
CA GLY A 285 21.82 -17.30 -17.65
C GLY A 285 23.03 -17.22 -16.73
N SER A 286 22.84 -16.59 -15.57
CA SER A 286 23.87 -16.20 -14.59
C SER A 286 24.67 -17.32 -13.92
N GLY A 287 24.28 -18.58 -14.10
CA GLY A 287 24.88 -19.72 -13.39
C GLY A 287 24.25 -19.98 -12.01
N ALA A 288 24.67 -21.06 -11.35
CA ALA A 288 24.11 -21.46 -10.06
C ALA A 288 24.37 -20.39 -8.98
N LEU A 289 23.36 -20.16 -8.13
CA LEU A 289 23.47 -19.26 -6.99
C LEU A 289 24.34 -19.88 -5.90
N GLY A 290 25.47 -19.25 -5.59
CA GLY A 290 26.37 -19.66 -4.52
C GLY A 290 25.81 -19.45 -3.10
N PRO A 291 26.60 -19.76 -2.07
CA PRO A 291 26.19 -19.60 -0.67
C PRO A 291 26.01 -18.12 -0.35
N ALA A 292 24.90 -17.79 0.32
CA ALA A 292 24.45 -16.44 0.59
C ALA A 292 24.34 -15.52 -0.65
N ALA A 293 24.30 -16.09 -1.86
CA ALA A 293 24.19 -15.31 -3.09
C ALA A 293 22.75 -14.83 -3.28
N ARG A 294 22.63 -13.59 -3.78
CA ARG A 294 21.37 -12.98 -4.18
C ARG A 294 21.41 -12.66 -5.67
N GLN A 295 20.29 -12.85 -6.35
CA GLN A 295 20.11 -12.39 -7.72
C GLN A 295 18.74 -11.78 -7.94
N ALA A 296 18.71 -10.68 -8.68
CA ALA A 296 17.50 -10.01 -9.11
C ALA A 296 16.79 -10.77 -10.23
N MET A 297 15.46 -10.86 -10.11
CA MET A 297 14.50 -11.25 -11.14
C MET A 297 13.74 -9.99 -11.55
N ASN A 298 14.08 -9.44 -12.71
CA ASN A 298 13.43 -8.24 -13.22
C ASN A 298 12.17 -8.66 -14.00
N LEU A 299 10.99 -8.31 -13.49
CA LEU A 299 9.74 -8.35 -14.25
C LEU A 299 9.52 -6.95 -14.81
N ASP A 300 9.81 -6.74 -16.08
CA ASP A 300 9.57 -5.47 -16.77
C ASP A 300 8.13 -5.39 -17.32
N ASP A 301 7.83 -4.30 -18.02
CA ASP A 301 6.50 -4.02 -18.60
C ASP A 301 6.05 -5.06 -19.65
N THR A 302 6.93 -5.96 -20.10
CA THR A 302 6.54 -7.08 -20.97
C THR A 302 5.84 -8.20 -20.20
N TRP A 303 6.13 -8.32 -18.90
CA TRP A 303 5.61 -9.38 -18.04
C TRP A 303 4.46 -8.88 -17.16
N ILE A 304 4.54 -7.64 -16.69
CA ILE A 304 3.59 -7.06 -15.75
C ILE A 304 3.10 -5.71 -16.26
N THR A 305 1.79 -5.46 -16.13
CA THR A 305 1.24 -4.13 -16.34
C THR A 305 1.36 -3.32 -15.05
N PRO A 306 1.42 -1.99 -15.11
CA PRO A 306 1.82 -1.27 -13.92
C PRO A 306 0.68 -1.09 -12.88
N ASN A 307 -0.51 -1.68 -13.08
CA ASN A 307 -1.51 -1.91 -12.02
C ASN A 307 -1.33 -3.25 -11.26
N VAL A 308 -0.31 -4.04 -11.58
CA VAL A 308 0.06 -5.28 -10.88
C VAL A 308 0.68 -4.96 -9.51
N THR A 309 0.14 -5.57 -8.46
CA THR A 309 0.64 -5.43 -7.07
C THR A 309 1.34 -6.68 -6.55
N ALA A 310 1.11 -7.83 -7.16
CA ALA A 310 1.81 -9.07 -6.84
C ALA A 310 1.88 -10.04 -8.04
N ALA A 311 2.91 -10.87 -8.05
CA ALA A 311 3.12 -11.94 -9.01
C ALA A 311 3.01 -13.30 -8.30
N LEU A 312 2.42 -14.27 -8.99
CA LEU A 312 2.37 -15.66 -8.55
C LEU A 312 3.42 -16.45 -9.32
N LEU A 313 4.49 -16.84 -8.63
CA LEU A 313 5.66 -17.49 -9.20
C LEU A 313 5.76 -18.92 -8.72
N ASN A 314 5.88 -19.87 -9.64
CA ASN A 314 6.30 -21.22 -9.31
C ASN A 314 7.83 -21.26 -9.30
N VAL A 315 8.42 -21.29 -8.10
CA VAL A 315 9.87 -21.26 -7.89
C VAL A 315 10.38 -22.68 -7.82
N THR A 316 11.35 -23.02 -8.67
CA THR A 316 11.99 -24.34 -8.68
C THR A 316 13.48 -24.22 -8.37
N GLY A 317 13.92 -24.94 -7.34
CA GLY A 317 15.33 -25.16 -7.06
C GLY A 317 15.81 -26.44 -7.74
N VAL A 318 16.98 -26.39 -8.37
CA VAL A 318 17.51 -27.51 -9.16
C VAL A 318 18.91 -27.87 -8.66
N SER A 319 19.09 -29.16 -8.38
CA SER A 319 20.36 -29.82 -8.09
C SER A 319 21.24 -29.07 -7.08
N PRO A 320 20.75 -28.78 -5.87
CA PRO A 320 21.56 -28.12 -4.86
C PRO A 320 22.76 -29.00 -4.47
N THR A 321 23.91 -28.39 -4.15
CA THR A 321 25.10 -29.13 -3.72
C THR A 321 25.17 -29.38 -2.22
N ALA A 322 24.33 -28.70 -1.43
CA ALA A 322 24.20 -28.85 0.01
C ALA A 322 22.73 -28.69 0.42
N ALA A 323 22.38 -29.13 1.63
CA ALA A 323 21.10 -28.77 2.21
C ALA A 323 21.02 -27.23 2.35
N THR A 324 19.98 -26.63 1.76
CA THR A 324 19.83 -25.18 1.64
C THR A 324 18.36 -24.78 1.70
N TYR A 325 18.11 -23.48 1.72
CA TYR A 325 16.82 -22.92 1.39
C TYR A 325 16.97 -21.84 0.32
N VAL A 326 15.92 -21.71 -0.50
CA VAL A 326 15.75 -20.58 -1.40
C VAL A 326 14.65 -19.69 -0.85
N ALA A 327 14.91 -18.39 -0.82
CA ALA A 327 13.91 -17.37 -0.49
C ALA A 327 13.69 -16.45 -1.69
N VAL A 328 12.42 -16.12 -1.95
CA VAL A 328 12.02 -15.15 -2.97
C VAL A 328 11.16 -14.06 -2.34
N TRP A 329 11.54 -12.79 -2.52
CA TRP A 329 10.84 -11.64 -1.95
C TRP A 329 11.04 -10.37 -2.80
N ALA A 330 10.17 -9.37 -2.61
CA ALA A 330 10.38 -8.00 -3.12
C ALA A 330 11.30 -7.24 -2.18
N ALA A 331 12.24 -6.43 -2.69
CA ALA A 331 13.37 -6.01 -1.87
C ALA A 331 13.11 -4.94 -0.78
N ASP A 332 11.87 -4.47 -0.61
CA ASP A 332 11.49 -3.46 0.38
C ASP A 332 11.47 -4.00 1.83
N GLY A 333 11.67 -5.29 2.01
CA GLY A 333 12.00 -5.88 3.29
C GLY A 333 12.63 -7.24 3.08
N ARG A 334 13.93 -7.39 3.42
CA ARG A 334 14.50 -8.72 3.61
C ARG A 334 13.60 -9.43 4.65
N PRO A 335 12.88 -10.52 4.31
CA PRO A 335 12.27 -11.34 5.34
C PRO A 335 13.43 -11.77 6.25
N ASP A 336 13.28 -11.58 7.56
CA ASP A 336 14.25 -11.66 8.66
C ASP A 336 15.24 -12.85 8.68
N GLY A 337 15.93 -13.18 7.58
CA GLY A 337 16.80 -14.34 7.40
C GLY A 337 16.19 -15.72 7.73
N SER A 338 14.93 -15.77 8.19
CA SER A 338 14.32 -16.94 8.83
C SER A 338 13.21 -17.59 7.99
N VAL A 339 12.87 -16.96 6.86
CA VAL A 339 11.75 -17.34 5.99
C VAL A 339 12.25 -17.97 4.69
N SER A 340 11.72 -19.14 4.34
CA SER A 340 12.13 -19.89 3.14
C SER A 340 10.95 -20.16 2.21
N THR A 341 11.12 -19.89 0.91
CA THR A 341 10.17 -20.32 -0.13
C THR A 341 10.34 -21.80 -0.43
N LEU A 342 11.58 -22.30 -0.42
CA LEU A 342 11.93 -23.70 -0.67
C LEU A 342 12.95 -24.17 0.36
N ASN A 343 12.86 -25.43 0.78
CA ASN A 343 13.93 -26.13 1.48
C ASN A 343 14.34 -27.31 0.62
N LEU A 344 15.64 -27.43 0.36
CA LEU A 344 16.19 -28.37 -0.60
C LEU A 344 17.30 -29.21 0.04
N VAL A 345 17.38 -30.48 -0.33
CA VAL A 345 18.47 -31.41 0.02
C VAL A 345 19.36 -31.69 -1.19
N PRO A 346 20.63 -32.11 -1.00
CA PRO A 346 21.58 -32.30 -2.11
C PRO A 346 21.02 -33.13 -3.26
N GLY A 347 21.19 -32.64 -4.49
CA GLY A 347 20.75 -33.30 -5.73
C GLY A 347 19.25 -33.20 -6.05
N GLU A 348 18.44 -32.67 -5.15
CA GLU A 348 16.99 -32.55 -5.32
C GLU A 348 16.57 -31.52 -6.39
N THR A 349 15.48 -31.81 -7.11
CA THR A 349 14.73 -30.79 -7.85
C THR A 349 13.34 -30.69 -7.23
N ALA A 350 13.00 -29.52 -6.70
CA ALA A 350 11.71 -29.29 -6.06
C ALA A 350 11.20 -27.87 -6.31
N ALA A 351 9.87 -27.77 -6.37
CA ALA A 351 9.17 -26.53 -6.62
C ALA A 351 8.19 -26.20 -5.50
N ASN A 352 7.91 -24.91 -5.33
CA ASN A 352 6.89 -24.38 -4.45
C ASN A 352 6.38 -23.06 -5.04
N LEU A 353 5.10 -22.80 -4.85
CA LEU A 353 4.49 -21.56 -5.29
C LEU A 353 4.86 -20.44 -4.33
N ALA A 354 5.02 -19.23 -4.87
CA ALA A 354 5.25 -18.02 -4.10
C ALA A 354 4.34 -16.91 -4.63
N ALA A 355 3.57 -16.28 -3.74
CA ALA A 355 2.89 -15.03 -4.04
C ALA A 355 3.78 -13.89 -3.53
N VAL A 356 4.35 -13.12 -4.43
CA VAL A 356 5.38 -12.11 -4.12
C VAL A 356 4.84 -10.74 -4.51
N ALA A 357 4.94 -9.76 -3.60
CA ALA A 357 4.65 -8.37 -3.95
C ALA A 357 5.52 -7.92 -5.14
N VAL A 358 5.01 -7.01 -5.95
CA VAL A 358 5.76 -6.44 -7.07
C VAL A 358 6.01 -4.96 -6.79
N SER A 359 7.21 -4.50 -7.10
CA SER A 359 7.63 -3.11 -6.96
C SER A 359 8.33 -2.67 -8.23
N THR A 360 8.11 -1.44 -8.66
CA THR A 360 8.81 -0.82 -9.79
C THR A 360 10.16 -0.19 -9.38
N MET A 361 10.48 -0.12 -8.09
CA MET A 361 11.81 0.37 -7.62
C MET A 361 12.81 -0.74 -7.43
N GLU A 362 12.36 -1.94 -7.06
CA GLU A 362 13.26 -3.02 -6.74
C GLU A 362 12.76 -4.34 -7.31
N PRO A 363 13.66 -5.12 -7.91
CA PRO A 363 13.30 -6.40 -8.48
C PRO A 363 13.00 -7.42 -7.39
N ILE A 364 12.19 -8.41 -7.77
CA ILE A 364 12.06 -9.64 -6.99
C ILE A 364 13.45 -10.26 -6.84
N SER A 365 13.80 -10.73 -5.66
CA SER A 365 15.13 -11.27 -5.37
C SER A 365 15.04 -12.76 -5.05
N ALA A 366 15.88 -13.56 -5.70
CA ALA A 366 16.19 -14.92 -5.27
C ALA A 366 17.43 -14.91 -4.38
N TYR A 367 17.39 -15.68 -3.29
CA TYR A 367 18.52 -15.93 -2.42
C TYR A 367 18.73 -17.41 -2.20
N ASN A 368 19.99 -17.83 -2.17
CA ASN A 368 20.37 -19.15 -1.73
C ASN A 368 21.18 -19.07 -0.43
N PHE A 369 20.84 -19.89 0.56
CA PHE A 369 21.49 -19.86 1.87
C PHE A 369 22.86 -20.54 1.88
N ARG A 370 22.94 -21.79 1.39
CA ARG A 370 24.13 -22.65 1.44
C ARG A 370 24.31 -23.43 0.14
N GLY A 371 25.53 -23.93 -0.08
CA GLY A 371 25.87 -24.68 -1.28
C GLY A 371 25.64 -23.86 -2.56
N GLN A 372 25.44 -24.55 -3.67
CA GLN A 372 25.07 -23.97 -4.94
C GLN A 372 23.74 -24.58 -5.39
N THR A 373 22.85 -23.81 -6.01
CA THR A 373 21.64 -24.35 -6.66
C THR A 373 21.23 -23.46 -7.82
N HIS A 374 20.65 -24.05 -8.86
CA HIS A 374 19.98 -23.24 -9.87
C HIS A 374 18.57 -22.89 -9.42
N VAL A 375 18.11 -21.71 -9.80
CA VAL A 375 16.76 -21.23 -9.50
C VAL A 375 16.05 -20.90 -10.80
N ILE A 376 14.81 -21.32 -10.86
CA ILE A 376 13.87 -21.10 -11.94
C ILE A 376 12.64 -20.43 -11.35
N ALA A 377 12.04 -19.49 -12.06
CA ALA A 377 10.70 -19.00 -11.75
C ALA A 377 9.82 -18.99 -13.02
N ASP A 378 8.65 -19.61 -12.90
CA ASP A 378 7.59 -19.58 -13.91
C ASP A 378 6.43 -18.71 -13.40
N LEU A 379 6.03 -17.69 -14.15
CA LEU A 379 4.90 -16.81 -13.83
C LEU A 379 3.57 -17.52 -14.13
N ALA A 380 2.78 -17.79 -13.09
CA ALA A 380 1.48 -18.48 -13.18
C ALA A 380 0.28 -17.51 -13.19
N GLY A 381 0.50 -16.24 -12.87
CA GLY A 381 -0.53 -15.21 -12.88
C GLY A 381 -0.09 -13.96 -12.12
N VAL A 382 -0.92 -12.93 -12.19
CA VAL A 382 -0.68 -11.63 -11.55
C VAL A 382 -1.91 -11.16 -10.79
N PHE A 383 -1.67 -10.38 -9.74
CA PHE A 383 -2.72 -9.70 -8.99
C PHE A 383 -2.74 -8.23 -9.42
N VAL A 384 -3.87 -7.79 -9.95
CA VAL A 384 -4.07 -6.45 -10.51
C VAL A 384 -5.06 -5.67 -9.66
N THR A 385 -4.72 -4.43 -9.32
CA THR A 385 -5.66 -3.53 -8.65
C THR A 385 -6.82 -3.25 -9.61
N PRO A 386 -8.09 -3.43 -9.18
CA PRO A 386 -9.23 -3.10 -10.01
C PRO A 386 -9.18 -1.64 -10.43
N ASP A 387 -9.23 -1.38 -11.73
CA ASP A 387 -9.47 -0.03 -12.24
C ASP A 387 -10.97 0.27 -12.16
N THR A 388 -11.45 0.50 -10.93
CA THR A 388 -12.69 1.24 -10.75
C THR A 388 -12.46 2.61 -11.35
N GLN A 389 -12.90 2.82 -12.60
CA GLN A 389 -12.87 4.14 -13.21
C GLN A 389 -13.65 5.08 -12.31
N CYS A 390 -12.92 5.99 -11.65
CA CYS A 390 -13.57 7.05 -10.94
C CYS A 390 -14.20 7.97 -11.99
N ALA A 391 -15.53 7.97 -12.06
CA ALA A 391 -16.29 8.82 -12.97
C ALA A 391 -16.57 10.20 -12.35
N VAL A 392 -16.69 10.27 -11.02
CA VAL A 392 -16.99 11.50 -10.28
C VAL A 392 -16.21 11.49 -8.96
N ASP A 393 -15.71 12.67 -8.55
CA ASP A 393 -15.05 12.90 -7.26
C ASP A 393 -13.79 12.04 -7.07
N CYS A 394 -12.83 12.25 -7.96
CA CYS A 394 -11.57 11.50 -8.05
C CYS A 394 -10.44 12.19 -7.30
N ALA A 395 -9.67 11.40 -6.58
CA ALA A 395 -8.44 11.86 -5.95
C ALA A 395 -7.26 11.77 -6.92
N TYR A 396 -6.48 12.84 -7.00
CA TYR A 396 -5.21 12.90 -7.69
C TYR A 396 -4.10 13.24 -6.69
N THR A 397 -2.92 12.66 -6.86
CA THR A 397 -1.73 12.90 -6.02
C THR A 397 -0.47 12.97 -6.88
N TRP A 398 0.53 13.72 -6.42
CA TRP A 398 1.83 13.87 -7.08
C TRP A 398 2.96 14.07 -6.08
N GLY A 399 4.19 14.07 -6.58
CA GLY A 399 5.41 14.25 -5.81
C GLY A 399 6.14 12.93 -5.52
N SER A 400 6.89 12.87 -4.41
CA SER A 400 7.65 11.66 -4.04
C SER A 400 6.73 10.49 -3.69
N ASN A 401 7.08 9.31 -4.20
CA ASN A 401 6.39 8.05 -3.92
C ASN A 401 7.27 7.06 -3.14
N GLU A 402 8.37 7.51 -2.54
CA GLU A 402 9.28 6.62 -1.80
C GLU A 402 8.61 5.92 -0.62
N SER A 403 7.59 6.56 -0.03
CA SER A 403 6.78 6.05 1.07
C SER A 403 5.41 5.54 0.64
N TRP A 404 5.20 5.22 -0.64
CA TRP A 404 3.91 4.76 -1.17
C TRP A 404 2.77 5.78 -1.06
N ALA A 405 3.10 7.06 -0.84
CA ALA A 405 2.14 8.10 -0.50
C ALA A 405 1.24 8.52 -1.67
N LEU A 406 1.50 8.07 -2.91
CA LEU A 406 0.64 8.38 -4.06
C LEU A 406 -0.54 7.42 -4.22
N GLY A 407 -0.54 6.26 -3.56
CA GLY A 407 -1.69 5.37 -3.59
C GLY A 407 -2.04 4.85 -4.99
N THR A 408 -1.08 4.85 -5.90
CA THR A 408 -1.23 4.42 -7.31
C THR A 408 -1.00 2.92 -7.49
N GLY A 409 -0.67 2.19 -6.42
CA GLY A 409 -0.24 0.79 -6.48
C GLY A 409 1.19 0.59 -7.00
N ARG A 410 1.88 1.69 -7.35
CA ARG A 410 3.26 1.68 -7.87
C ARG A 410 4.18 2.36 -6.88
N ARG A 411 5.47 2.07 -7.01
CA ARG A 411 6.57 2.79 -6.37
C ARG A 411 7.61 3.07 -7.45
N ALA A 412 7.65 4.27 -8.01
CA ALA A 412 8.56 4.60 -9.11
C ALA A 412 9.83 5.30 -8.56
N PRO A 413 11.00 5.13 -9.17
CA PRO A 413 12.17 5.95 -8.84
C PRO A 413 11.94 7.40 -9.27
N GLY A 414 12.17 8.34 -8.36
CA GLY A 414 11.95 9.77 -8.57
C GLY A 414 10.53 10.22 -8.22
N ALA A 415 10.30 11.52 -8.38
CA ALA A 415 9.01 12.12 -8.12
C ALA A 415 8.06 12.00 -9.32
N ASP A 416 6.79 11.71 -9.06
CA ASP A 416 5.73 11.92 -10.04
C ASP A 416 5.49 13.43 -10.13
N VAL A 417 6.19 14.07 -11.07
CA VAL A 417 6.13 15.52 -11.29
C VAL A 417 4.82 15.97 -11.95
N VAL A 418 3.90 15.04 -12.24
CA VAL A 418 2.55 15.31 -12.78
C VAL A 418 1.52 14.53 -11.94
N PRO A 419 0.34 15.09 -11.67
CA PRO A 419 -0.73 14.44 -10.92
C PRO A 419 -1.23 13.12 -11.52
N ASN A 420 -1.23 12.08 -10.68
CA ASN A 420 -1.72 10.75 -10.97
C ASN A 420 -2.99 10.46 -10.17
N ARG A 421 -3.94 9.78 -10.80
CA ARG A 421 -5.18 9.36 -10.13
C ARG A 421 -4.88 8.27 -9.09
N VAL A 422 -5.43 8.42 -7.89
CA VAL A 422 -5.40 7.38 -6.86
C VAL A 422 -6.29 6.22 -7.30
N VAL A 423 -5.77 4.98 -7.24
CA VAL A 423 -6.51 3.80 -7.73
C VAL A 423 -7.48 3.28 -6.69
N GLY A 424 -8.59 2.69 -7.13
CA GLY A 424 -9.54 1.99 -6.25
C GLY A 424 -10.45 2.89 -5.40
N LEU A 425 -10.44 4.21 -5.61
CA LEU A 425 -11.33 5.16 -4.92
C LEU A 425 -12.25 5.88 -5.90
N ALA A 426 -13.48 6.14 -5.46
CA ALA A 426 -14.45 7.00 -6.12
C ALA A 426 -15.32 7.68 -5.06
N GLY A 427 -15.93 8.82 -5.37
CA GLY A 427 -16.75 9.55 -4.41
C GLY A 427 -15.95 10.17 -3.27
N VAL A 428 -14.71 10.61 -3.54
CA VAL A 428 -13.83 11.23 -2.53
C VAL A 428 -14.24 12.67 -2.26
N VAL A 429 -14.58 12.98 -1.00
CA VAL A 429 -15.04 14.31 -0.57
C VAL A 429 -14.03 15.08 0.27
N ASP A 430 -12.98 14.42 0.74
CA ASP A 430 -11.93 15.04 1.58
C ASP A 430 -10.62 14.27 1.42
N LEU A 431 -9.50 14.98 1.44
CA LEU A 431 -8.15 14.41 1.41
C LEU A 431 -7.29 15.04 2.51
N ALA A 432 -6.67 14.19 3.32
CA ALA A 432 -5.68 14.63 4.30
C ALA A 432 -4.31 14.02 4.03
N GLY A 433 -3.30 14.89 3.99
CA GLY A 433 -1.90 14.52 3.92
C GLY A 433 -1.07 15.54 4.66
N GLY A 434 -0.24 15.09 5.59
CA GLY A 434 0.72 15.94 6.30
C GLY A 434 2.15 15.69 5.83
N ARG A 435 3.12 16.10 6.65
CA ARG A 435 4.55 15.72 6.50
C ARG A 435 4.77 14.20 6.57
N GLY A 436 3.84 13.48 7.19
CA GLY A 436 3.91 12.04 7.35
C GLY A 436 3.80 11.27 6.03
N PRO A 437 4.27 10.02 6.01
CA PRO A 437 4.20 9.13 4.84
C PRO A 437 2.80 8.64 4.47
N VAL A 438 1.78 8.87 5.31
CA VAL A 438 0.41 8.37 5.10
C VAL A 438 -0.49 9.46 4.53
N ARG A 439 -1.41 9.05 3.64
CA ARG A 439 -2.50 9.87 3.12
C ARG A 439 -3.84 9.25 3.49
N TYR A 440 -4.87 10.08 3.56
CA TYR A 440 -6.23 9.67 3.84
C TYR A 440 -7.22 10.26 2.84
N ALA A 441 -8.27 9.50 2.57
CA ALA A 441 -9.40 9.91 1.75
C ALA A 441 -10.71 9.59 2.47
N ARG A 442 -11.59 10.58 2.61
CA ARG A 442 -12.96 10.37 3.07
C ARG A 442 -13.88 10.25 1.87
N LEU A 443 -14.76 9.26 1.89
CA LEU A 443 -15.75 9.06 0.84
C LEU A 443 -17.12 9.62 1.22
N THR A 444 -17.99 9.79 0.22
CA THR A 444 -19.38 10.26 0.37
C THR A 444 -20.23 9.42 1.33
N ASP A 445 -19.91 8.15 1.51
CA ASP A 445 -20.57 7.24 2.45
C ASP A 445 -20.08 7.38 3.91
N GLY A 446 -19.15 8.31 4.17
CA GLY A 446 -18.57 8.53 5.49
C GLY A 446 -17.45 7.54 5.86
N SER A 447 -17.04 6.64 4.96
CA SER A 447 -15.88 5.78 5.15
C SER A 447 -14.57 6.55 5.01
N LEU A 448 -13.56 6.09 5.74
CA LEU A 448 -12.21 6.65 5.69
C LEU A 448 -11.23 5.61 5.17
N TRP A 449 -10.38 6.02 4.25
CA TRP A 449 -9.37 5.18 3.59
C TRP A 449 -7.98 5.77 3.81
N SER A 450 -6.97 4.93 3.87
CA SER A 450 -5.57 5.30 4.09
C SER A 450 -4.60 4.49 3.24
N TRP A 451 -3.47 5.09 2.88
CA TRP A 451 -2.35 4.44 2.20
C TRP A 451 -1.04 5.15 2.50
N GLY A 452 0.09 4.52 2.17
CA GLY A 452 1.43 5.00 2.50
C GLY A 452 2.14 4.14 3.53
N GLN A 453 3.37 4.48 3.87
CA GLN A 453 4.18 3.81 4.87
C GLN A 453 3.75 4.23 6.28
N ALA A 454 3.56 3.29 7.20
CA ALA A 454 2.98 3.53 8.53
C ALA A 454 3.65 2.68 9.61
N PRO A 455 4.94 2.91 9.93
CA PRO A 455 5.65 2.12 10.94
C PRO A 455 5.05 2.27 12.35
N LEU A 456 4.22 3.29 12.56
CA LEU A 456 3.61 3.65 13.84
C LEU A 456 2.10 3.32 13.91
N GLY A 457 1.54 2.59 12.95
CA GLY A 457 0.11 2.21 12.96
C GLY A 457 -0.83 3.23 12.30
N GLN A 458 -0.27 4.21 11.59
CA GLN A 458 -1.02 5.31 10.97
C GLN A 458 -2.05 4.86 9.91
N LEU A 459 -1.93 3.68 9.31
CA LEU A 459 -2.99 3.20 8.41
C LEU A 459 -4.33 2.96 9.14
N GLY A 460 -4.32 2.77 10.46
CA GLY A 460 -5.55 2.64 11.24
C GLY A 460 -6.34 1.36 10.96
N GLY A 461 -5.70 0.34 10.36
CA GLY A 461 -6.34 -0.95 10.08
C GLY A 461 -6.48 -1.85 11.31
N GLY A 462 -5.73 -1.60 12.40
CA GLY A 462 -5.66 -2.48 13.56
C GLY A 462 -4.92 -3.79 13.31
N TRP A 463 -4.10 -3.84 12.25
CA TRP A 463 -3.25 -4.99 11.92
C TRP A 463 -1.84 -4.53 11.53
N SER A 464 -0.84 -5.31 11.92
CA SER A 464 0.58 -4.91 11.96
C SER A 464 1.46 -5.51 10.86
N ALA A 465 0.90 -6.35 9.97
CA ALA A 465 1.69 -7.23 9.10
C ALA A 465 2.45 -6.55 7.95
N VAL A 466 2.16 -5.27 7.63
CA VAL A 466 2.86 -4.56 6.56
C VAL A 466 3.46 -3.25 6.98
N GLY A 467 2.86 -2.50 7.91
CA GLY A 467 3.36 -1.16 8.22
C GLY A 467 3.49 -0.25 6.98
N TRP A 468 2.81 -0.58 5.86
CA TRP A 468 2.69 0.20 4.64
C TRP A 468 1.53 -0.31 3.76
N SER A 469 1.01 0.52 2.87
CA SER A 469 0.11 0.10 1.79
C SER A 469 0.34 0.92 0.53
N ALA A 470 0.51 0.26 -0.61
CA ALA A 470 0.69 0.89 -1.92
C ALA A 470 -0.60 1.40 -2.55
N VAL A 471 -1.74 0.95 -2.04
CA VAL A 471 -3.08 1.30 -2.50
C VAL A 471 -3.96 1.68 -1.31
N PRO A 472 -5.05 2.43 -1.51
CA PRO A 472 -6.01 2.73 -0.46
C PRO A 472 -6.56 1.47 0.23
N THR A 473 -6.58 1.51 1.56
CA THR A 473 -7.19 0.51 2.45
C THR A 473 -8.13 1.18 3.43
N PRO A 474 -9.23 0.54 3.86
CA PRO A 474 -10.17 1.14 4.79
C PRO A 474 -9.56 1.25 6.19
N VAL A 475 -9.74 2.41 6.82
CA VAL A 475 -9.48 2.63 8.25
C VAL A 475 -10.55 1.87 9.03
N SER A 476 -10.15 0.79 9.66
CA SER A 476 -11.08 -0.21 10.20
C SER A 476 -11.78 0.30 11.47
N GLY A 477 -13.10 0.07 11.54
CA GLY A 477 -13.90 0.41 12.73
C GLY A 477 -14.25 1.89 12.88
N LEU A 478 -14.01 2.71 11.84
CA LEU A 478 -14.36 4.12 11.83
C LEU A 478 -15.26 4.43 10.62
N THR A 479 -16.51 4.83 10.91
CA THR A 479 -17.53 5.23 9.93
C THR A 479 -18.10 6.58 10.30
N ASP A 480 -18.91 7.15 9.40
CA ASP A 480 -19.59 8.44 9.62
C ASP A 480 -18.60 9.58 9.89
N VAL A 481 -17.40 9.50 9.29
CA VAL A 481 -16.36 10.52 9.42
C VAL A 481 -16.84 11.81 8.75
N THR A 482 -16.55 12.95 9.37
CA THR A 482 -16.94 14.29 8.89
C THR A 482 -15.77 15.24 8.66
N SER A 483 -14.60 14.94 9.21
CA SER A 483 -13.34 15.65 8.96
C SER A 483 -12.17 14.76 9.37
N VAL A 484 -11.07 14.82 8.62
CA VAL A 484 -9.83 14.09 8.91
C VAL A 484 -8.62 15.01 8.76
N ALA A 485 -7.63 14.84 9.63
CA ALA A 485 -6.34 15.51 9.53
C ALA A 485 -5.19 14.54 9.83
N ALA A 486 -4.05 14.76 9.17
CA ALA A 486 -2.88 13.89 9.24
C ALA A 486 -1.67 14.64 9.79
N GLY A 487 -1.11 14.15 10.90
CA GLY A 487 0.21 14.57 11.37
C GLY A 487 1.32 13.74 10.72
N ARG A 488 2.55 13.87 11.22
CA ARG A 488 3.67 13.03 10.77
C ARG A 488 3.61 11.63 11.33
N PHE A 489 3.15 11.50 12.57
CA PHE A 489 3.19 10.25 13.32
C PHE A 489 1.80 9.68 13.62
N HIS A 490 0.73 10.45 13.40
CA HIS A 490 -0.64 10.09 13.75
C HIS A 490 -1.65 10.69 12.77
N ALA A 491 -2.91 10.32 12.94
CA ALA A 491 -4.05 11.01 12.34
C ALA A 491 -5.16 11.18 13.36
N VAL A 492 -6.02 12.15 13.07
CA VAL A 492 -7.18 12.52 13.87
C VAL A 492 -8.39 12.65 12.95
N ALA A 493 -9.55 12.22 13.42
CA ALA A 493 -10.81 12.36 12.70
C ALA A 493 -11.94 12.77 13.65
N SER A 494 -12.96 13.44 13.11
CA SER A 494 -14.25 13.65 13.77
C SER A 494 -15.35 12.86 13.08
N ARG A 495 -16.40 12.52 13.83
CA ARG A 495 -17.58 11.81 13.33
C ARG A 495 -18.83 12.69 13.43
N SER A 496 -19.88 12.31 12.71
CA SER A 496 -21.17 12.99 12.71
C SER A 496 -21.87 13.01 14.08
N ASP A 497 -21.53 12.09 14.98
CA ASP A 497 -21.96 12.08 16.40
C ASP A 497 -21.20 13.08 17.29
N GLY A 498 -20.27 13.85 16.72
CA GLY A 498 -19.46 14.86 17.40
C GLY A 498 -18.30 14.30 18.22
N THR A 499 -17.95 13.02 18.07
CA THR A 499 -16.77 12.41 18.72
C THR A 499 -15.49 12.66 17.93
N ALA A 500 -14.35 12.70 18.62
CA ALA A 500 -13.02 12.72 18.00
C ALA A 500 -12.30 11.39 18.21
N TRP A 501 -11.51 10.99 17.22
CA TRP A 501 -10.76 9.74 17.17
C TRP A 501 -9.33 10.01 16.75
N THR A 502 -8.37 9.27 17.30
CA THR A 502 -6.94 9.40 17.00
C THR A 502 -6.27 8.03 16.88
N TRP A 503 -5.23 7.90 16.05
CA TRP A 503 -4.42 6.68 15.91
C TRP A 503 -3.05 7.01 15.33
N GLY A 504 -2.13 6.05 15.34
CA GLY A 504 -0.70 6.29 15.19
C GLY A 504 -0.06 6.62 16.55
N MET A 505 1.01 7.41 16.53
CA MET A 505 1.73 7.83 17.74
C MET A 505 1.39 9.28 18.13
N THR A 506 0.73 9.45 19.28
CA THR A 506 0.37 10.75 19.83
C THR A 506 1.01 10.91 21.21
N GLY A 507 1.99 11.81 21.32
CA GLY A 507 2.83 11.91 22.52
C GLY A 507 3.58 10.61 22.79
N GLN A 508 3.36 9.99 23.95
CA GLN A 508 3.96 8.71 24.35
C GLN A 508 3.05 7.49 24.08
N SER A 509 1.86 7.69 23.51
CA SER A 509 0.88 6.61 23.27
C SER A 509 0.82 6.25 21.79
N ARG A 510 0.81 4.94 21.49
CA ARG A 510 0.67 4.40 20.14
C ARG A 510 -0.60 3.56 20.03
N SER A 511 -1.34 3.72 18.93
CA SER A 511 -2.43 2.82 18.54
C SER A 511 -2.38 2.51 17.05
N ASP A 512 -2.54 1.24 16.68
CA ASP A 512 -2.60 0.82 15.27
C ASP A 512 -4.03 0.85 14.69
N ALA A 513 -5.02 1.24 15.51
CA ALA A 513 -6.43 1.42 15.14
C ALA A 513 -6.99 2.73 15.72
N PRO A 514 -8.05 3.32 15.12
CA PRO A 514 -8.76 4.46 15.69
C PRO A 514 -9.18 4.20 17.14
N VAL A 515 -8.78 5.09 18.04
CA VAL A 515 -9.27 5.13 19.43
C VAL A 515 -10.00 6.44 19.70
N GLY A 516 -11.16 6.35 20.36
CA GLY A 516 -11.92 7.53 20.74
C GLY A 516 -11.16 8.38 21.75
N VAL A 517 -11.17 9.69 21.57
CA VAL A 517 -10.53 10.66 22.46
C VAL A 517 -11.45 10.89 23.67
N PRO A 518 -11.09 10.43 24.89
CA PRO A 518 -12.00 10.46 26.02
C PRO A 518 -12.38 11.88 26.44
N GLY A 519 -13.67 12.08 26.74
CA GLY A 519 -14.19 13.34 27.28
C GLY A 519 -14.37 14.48 26.27
N LEU A 520 -14.10 14.25 24.99
CA LEU A 520 -14.23 15.27 23.94
C LEU A 520 -15.43 14.97 23.03
N THR A 521 -16.44 15.83 23.07
CA THR A 521 -17.71 15.70 22.33
C THR A 521 -18.12 17.01 21.67
N GLY A 522 -19.03 16.95 20.70
CA GLY A 522 -19.47 18.13 19.94
C GLY A 522 -18.39 18.71 19.03
N VAL A 523 -17.44 17.87 18.60
CA VAL A 523 -16.38 18.22 17.65
C VAL A 523 -16.97 18.36 16.25
N VAL A 524 -16.60 19.42 15.54
CA VAL A 524 -17.08 19.73 14.18
C VAL A 524 -15.96 19.76 13.15
N SER A 525 -14.71 19.93 13.58
CA SER A 525 -13.53 19.93 12.70
C SER A 525 -12.27 19.57 13.48
N VAL A 526 -11.26 19.04 12.80
CA VAL A 526 -9.97 18.64 13.38
C VAL A 526 -8.80 19.15 12.53
N ALA A 527 -7.65 19.38 13.18
CA ALA A 527 -6.39 19.71 12.51
C ALA A 527 -5.22 18.96 13.20
N ALA A 528 -4.12 18.76 12.48
CA ALA A 528 -2.94 18.07 13.00
C ALA A 528 -1.65 18.75 12.54
N GLY A 529 -0.75 19.01 13.49
CA GLY A 529 0.66 19.30 13.22
C GLY A 529 1.50 18.02 13.25
N ASP A 530 2.83 18.13 13.33
CA ASP A 530 3.76 16.98 13.30
C ASP A 530 3.41 15.89 14.35
N ALA A 531 3.19 16.32 15.60
CA ALA A 531 2.89 15.46 16.76
C ALA A 531 1.81 16.03 17.70
N THR A 532 1.05 17.03 17.25
CA THR A 532 0.01 17.72 18.03
C THR A 532 -1.31 17.66 17.25
N SER A 533 -2.42 17.46 17.95
CA SER A 533 -3.77 17.41 17.39
C SER A 533 -4.60 18.56 17.93
N TYR A 534 -5.54 19.02 17.13
CA TYR A 534 -6.51 20.06 17.49
C TYR A 534 -7.92 19.61 17.11
N ALA A 535 -8.90 20.02 17.91
CA ALA A 535 -10.31 19.84 17.65
C ALA A 535 -11.05 21.15 17.88
N LEU A 536 -11.86 21.56 16.90
CA LEU A 536 -12.83 22.63 17.03
C LEU A 536 -14.18 22.03 17.44
N ARG A 537 -14.76 22.56 18.51
CA ARG A 537 -16.11 22.22 18.95
C ARG A 537 -17.13 23.19 18.39
N GLY A 538 -18.39 22.74 18.26
CA GLY A 538 -19.50 23.56 17.78
C GLY A 538 -19.84 24.76 18.67
N ASP A 539 -19.32 24.80 19.91
CA ASP A 539 -19.40 25.96 20.80
C ASP A 539 -18.31 27.02 20.55
N GLY A 540 -17.49 26.84 19.50
CA GLY A 540 -16.42 27.76 19.12
C GLY A 540 -15.16 27.65 19.98
N THR A 541 -15.02 26.59 20.80
CA THR A 541 -13.82 26.31 21.59
C THR A 541 -12.84 25.37 20.88
N VAL A 542 -11.54 25.57 21.12
CA VAL A 542 -10.47 24.75 20.55
C VAL A 542 -9.81 23.94 21.66
N TRP A 543 -9.58 22.66 21.37
CA TRP A 543 -8.93 21.71 22.27
C TRP A 543 -7.72 21.10 21.57
N ALA A 544 -6.65 20.85 22.33
CA ALA A 544 -5.39 20.34 21.81
C ALA A 544 -4.86 19.17 22.66
N TRP A 545 -4.14 18.24 22.04
CA TRP A 545 -3.39 17.17 22.72
C TRP A 545 -2.19 16.72 21.89
N GLY A 546 -1.22 16.05 22.50
CA GLY A 546 0.05 15.67 21.89
C GLY A 546 1.23 16.47 22.43
N ASP A 547 2.23 16.75 21.58
CA ASP A 547 3.44 17.46 21.98
C ASP A 547 3.19 18.93 22.36
N ASN A 548 3.94 19.44 23.35
CA ASN A 548 3.84 20.81 23.86
C ASN A 548 5.20 21.47 24.12
N LEU A 549 6.31 20.97 23.55
CA LEU A 549 7.64 21.50 23.84
C LEU A 549 7.77 22.99 23.47
N ASP A 550 7.09 23.40 22.40
CA ASP A 550 7.03 24.80 21.94
C ASP A 550 5.78 25.56 22.41
N GLY A 551 4.94 24.97 23.27
CA GLY A 551 3.68 25.59 23.70
C GLY A 551 2.54 25.40 22.70
N ALA A 552 2.64 24.39 21.82
CA ALA A 552 1.65 24.06 20.79
C ALA A 552 0.26 23.72 21.35
N LEU A 553 0.12 23.39 22.64
CA LEU A 553 -1.20 23.19 23.27
C LEU A 553 -1.91 24.51 23.61
N GLY A 554 -1.21 25.66 23.57
CA GLY A 554 -1.83 26.98 23.74
C GLY A 554 -2.48 27.23 25.10
N ASN A 555 -2.12 26.44 26.12
CA ASN A 555 -2.73 26.44 27.45
C ASN A 555 -1.92 27.20 28.51
N GLY A 556 -0.94 28.01 28.11
CA GLY A 556 -0.04 28.74 29.00
C GLY A 556 1.16 27.93 29.52
N SER A 557 1.26 26.64 29.17
CA SER A 557 2.32 25.73 29.62
C SER A 557 3.23 25.30 28.48
N THR A 558 4.43 24.85 28.82
CA THR A 558 5.33 24.05 27.95
C THR A 558 5.68 22.72 28.62
N ALA A 559 4.82 22.26 29.54
CA ALA A 559 4.99 20.97 30.18
C ALA A 559 4.77 19.86 29.14
N GLY A 560 5.87 19.17 28.78
CA GLY A 560 5.90 17.86 28.11
C GLY A 560 4.89 17.63 26.99
N SER A 561 4.35 16.42 26.91
CA SER A 561 3.22 16.08 26.03
C SER A 561 1.97 15.83 26.89
N SER A 562 0.78 16.03 26.31
CA SER A 562 -0.50 15.70 26.94
C SER A 562 -1.22 14.63 26.16
N ALA A 563 -1.55 13.50 26.80
CA ALA A 563 -2.37 12.45 26.19
C ALA A 563 -3.88 12.75 26.22
N THR A 564 -4.29 13.70 27.06
CA THR A 564 -5.70 14.13 27.20
C THR A 564 -5.89 15.51 26.59
N PRO A 565 -7.06 15.79 25.97
CA PRO A 565 -7.38 17.11 25.46
C PRO A 565 -7.31 18.20 26.54
N VAL A 566 -6.65 19.29 26.22
CA VAL A 566 -6.63 20.52 27.01
C VAL A 566 -7.21 21.66 26.18
N ARG A 567 -7.95 22.56 26.82
CA ARG A 567 -8.53 23.71 26.12
C ARG A 567 -7.44 24.74 25.82
N VAL A 568 -7.44 25.27 24.60
CA VAL A 568 -6.60 26.40 24.21
C VAL A 568 -7.11 27.67 24.89
N SER A 569 -6.22 28.44 25.51
CA SER A 569 -6.58 29.59 26.35
C SER A 569 -7.08 30.78 25.54
N GLY A 570 -8.11 31.46 26.03
CA GLY A 570 -8.50 32.79 25.53
C GLY A 570 -9.15 32.84 24.14
N LEU A 571 -9.43 31.70 23.50
CA LEU A 571 -10.18 31.64 22.25
C LEU A 571 -11.69 31.46 22.47
N THR A 572 -12.46 32.22 21.70
CA THR A 572 -13.92 32.15 21.60
C THR A 572 -14.32 32.43 20.16
N SER A 573 -15.50 31.96 19.75
CA SER A 573 -16.07 32.19 18.42
C SER A 573 -15.15 31.77 17.27
N ILE A 574 -14.47 30.63 17.42
CA ILE A 574 -13.63 30.05 16.37
C ILE A 574 -14.50 29.35 15.33
N SER A 575 -14.22 29.59 14.05
CA SER A 575 -14.90 28.99 12.90
C SER A 575 -14.02 27.96 12.15
N ALA A 576 -12.70 28.10 12.20
CA ALA A 576 -11.77 27.13 11.59
C ALA A 576 -10.47 27.01 12.40
N VAL A 577 -9.80 25.87 12.25
CA VAL A 577 -8.49 25.58 12.87
C VAL A 577 -7.55 24.98 11.83
N ALA A 578 -6.27 25.36 11.91
CA ALA A 578 -5.20 24.81 11.09
C ALA A 578 -3.94 24.61 11.95
N ALA A 579 -2.97 23.85 11.44
CA ALA A 579 -1.76 23.52 12.17
C ALA A 579 -0.53 23.47 11.26
N ALA A 580 0.62 23.87 11.80
CA ALA A 580 1.94 23.71 11.20
C ALA A 580 2.85 22.90 12.15
N ASP A 581 4.13 22.70 11.80
CA ASP A 581 5.08 22.01 12.69
C ASP A 581 5.28 22.84 13.98
N GLY A 582 4.72 22.32 15.08
CA GLY A 582 4.80 22.93 16.41
C GLY A 582 3.97 24.20 16.61
N ALA A 583 3.09 24.59 15.67
CA ALA A 583 2.25 25.77 15.77
C ALA A 583 0.77 25.47 15.46
N GLY A 584 -0.14 26.20 16.09
CA GLY A 584 -1.57 26.13 15.86
C GLY A 584 -2.13 27.48 15.40
N TYR A 585 -3.17 27.44 14.57
CA TYR A 585 -3.87 28.60 14.04
C TYR A 585 -5.37 28.46 14.26
N ALA A 586 -6.03 29.58 14.52
CA ALA A 586 -7.48 29.65 14.65
C ALA A 586 -8.04 30.87 13.92
N LEU A 587 -9.08 30.64 13.11
CA LEU A 587 -9.88 31.68 12.48
C LEU A 587 -11.07 31.99 13.38
N ARG A 588 -11.25 33.25 13.73
CA ARG A 588 -12.47 33.73 14.38
C ARG A 588 -13.54 34.04 13.35
N SER A 589 -14.79 33.96 13.78
CA SER A 589 -15.96 34.33 12.98
C SER A 589 -15.98 35.80 12.53
N ASP A 590 -15.17 36.67 13.15
CA ASP A 590 -14.97 38.06 12.76
C ASP A 590 -13.91 38.24 11.64
N GLY A 591 -13.34 37.16 11.14
CA GLY A 591 -12.32 37.17 10.08
C GLY A 591 -10.90 37.47 10.57
N THR A 592 -10.65 37.50 11.89
CA THR A 592 -9.31 37.65 12.48
C THR A 592 -8.63 36.30 12.75
N VAL A 593 -7.30 36.28 12.70
CA VAL A 593 -6.50 35.07 12.85
C VAL A 593 -5.64 35.13 14.10
N TRP A 594 -5.59 34.02 14.83
CA TRP A 594 -4.77 33.84 16.02
C TRP A 594 -3.81 32.67 15.83
N SER A 595 -2.60 32.77 16.38
CA SER A 595 -1.55 31.76 16.30
C SER A 595 -0.90 31.49 17.65
N TRP A 596 -0.35 30.30 17.86
CA TRP A 596 0.44 29.96 19.06
C TRP A 596 1.42 28.82 18.75
N GLY A 597 2.32 28.52 19.70
CA GLY A 597 3.36 27.51 19.55
C GLY A 597 4.68 28.11 19.03
N ALA A 598 5.38 27.35 18.19
CA ALA A 598 6.71 27.66 17.68
C ALA A 598 6.74 28.91 16.77
N ASN A 599 7.80 29.72 16.92
CA ASN A 599 8.02 30.95 16.15
C ASN A 599 9.47 31.09 15.63
N TRP A 600 10.24 30.00 15.55
CA TRP A 600 11.64 30.02 15.12
C TRP A 600 11.85 30.65 13.75
N SER A 601 10.85 30.54 12.86
CA SER A 601 10.86 31.12 11.51
C SER A 601 9.83 32.23 11.31
N GLY A 602 9.27 32.81 12.37
CA GLY A 602 8.21 33.82 12.25
C GLY A 602 6.82 33.23 12.00
N GLN A 603 6.61 31.93 12.26
CA GLN A 603 5.38 31.18 12.00
C GLN A 603 4.15 31.73 12.73
N LEU A 604 4.32 32.55 13.77
CA LEU A 604 3.22 33.23 14.45
C LEU A 604 2.67 34.43 13.66
N GLY A 605 3.44 35.04 12.77
CA GLY A 605 2.99 36.18 11.95
C GLY A 605 2.58 37.42 12.75
N ASN A 606 3.00 37.52 14.03
CA ASN A 606 2.59 38.57 14.96
C ASN A 606 3.55 39.78 15.00
N GLY A 607 4.50 39.86 14.06
CA GLY A 607 5.51 40.91 13.99
C GLY A 607 6.68 40.75 14.96
N ALA A 608 6.67 39.76 15.86
CA ALA A 608 7.77 39.51 16.79
C ALA A 608 8.78 38.50 16.19
N PRO A 609 10.05 38.88 15.99
CA PRO A 609 11.09 37.94 15.56
C PRO A 609 11.54 37.04 16.71
N CYS A 610 12.02 35.84 16.37
CA CYS A 610 12.77 35.00 17.30
C CYS A 610 14.20 35.53 17.46
N VAL A 611 14.67 35.61 18.70
CA VAL A 611 16.07 35.91 19.05
C VAL A 611 16.69 34.64 19.64
N PRO A 612 17.38 33.80 18.85
CA PRO A 612 17.86 32.49 19.31
C PRO A 612 18.78 32.55 20.54
N ALA A 613 19.59 33.61 20.65
CA ALA A 613 20.52 33.79 21.77
C ALA A 613 19.83 33.91 23.13
N THR A 614 18.60 34.43 23.18
CA THR A 614 17.84 34.66 24.41
C THR A 614 16.57 33.79 24.48
N GLY A 615 16.20 33.12 23.39
CA GLY A 615 14.92 32.42 23.25
C GLY A 615 13.70 33.35 23.21
N GLN A 616 13.91 34.68 23.21
CA GLN A 616 12.84 35.67 23.21
C GLN A 616 12.08 35.61 21.89
N GLY A 617 10.74 35.60 21.96
CA GLY A 617 9.87 35.61 20.79
C GLY A 617 9.89 34.32 19.96
N CYS A 618 10.66 33.29 20.34
CA CYS A 618 10.78 32.05 19.58
C CYS A 618 9.60 31.09 19.75
N ARG A 619 8.66 31.40 20.66
CA ARG A 619 7.39 30.68 20.84
C ARG A 619 6.37 31.52 21.59
N SER A 620 5.10 31.14 21.50
CA SER A 620 4.02 31.62 22.36
C SER A 620 3.23 30.47 22.98
N ARG A 621 3.06 30.49 24.30
CA ARG A 621 2.30 29.44 25.04
C ARG A 621 0.79 29.67 25.06
N VAL A 622 0.37 30.82 24.56
CA VAL A 622 -1.03 31.23 24.45
C VAL A 622 -1.25 31.84 23.07
N PRO A 623 -2.49 31.84 22.56
CA PRO A 623 -2.83 32.51 21.31
C PRO A 623 -2.45 33.99 21.31
N VAL A 624 -1.85 34.43 20.20
CA VAL A 624 -1.54 35.82 19.87
C VAL A 624 -2.15 36.16 18.51
N PRO A 625 -2.56 37.42 18.27
CA PRO A 625 -3.12 37.82 16.99
C PRO A 625 -2.04 37.81 15.90
N VAL A 626 -2.41 37.36 14.71
CA VAL A 626 -1.59 37.53 13.49
C VAL A 626 -1.74 38.96 13.01
N SER A 627 -0.62 39.62 12.68
CA SER A 627 -0.59 41.05 12.41
C SER A 627 -1.24 41.41 11.08
N GLY A 628 -2.17 42.37 11.08
CA GLY A 628 -2.65 43.03 9.86
C GLY A 628 -3.55 42.20 8.94
N LEU A 629 -3.95 40.98 9.33
CA LEU A 629 -4.93 40.18 8.58
C LEU A 629 -6.34 40.35 9.14
N THR A 630 -7.27 40.63 8.24
CA THR A 630 -8.72 40.70 8.48
C THR A 630 -9.46 40.12 7.28
N GLU A 631 -10.76 39.84 7.44
CA GLU A 631 -11.61 39.29 6.38
C GLU A 631 -11.06 37.97 5.82
N VAL A 632 -10.49 37.14 6.71
CA VAL A 632 -10.00 35.81 6.35
C VAL A 632 -11.17 34.84 6.25
N ALA A 633 -11.21 34.10 5.15
CA ALA A 633 -12.19 33.07 4.84
C ALA A 633 -11.68 31.66 5.18
N ASP A 634 -10.37 31.41 5.00
CA ASP A 634 -9.77 30.09 5.23
C ASP A 634 -8.30 30.17 5.64
N LEU A 635 -7.78 29.09 6.26
CA LEU A 635 -6.43 28.97 6.80
C LEU A 635 -5.79 27.63 6.48
N ALA A 636 -4.49 27.66 6.21
CA ALA A 636 -3.66 26.45 6.14
C ALA A 636 -2.33 26.65 6.89
N GLY A 637 -1.76 25.56 7.39
CA GLY A 637 -0.43 25.54 7.98
C GLY A 637 0.50 24.61 7.20
N GLY A 638 1.69 25.11 6.86
CA GLY A 638 2.75 24.33 6.20
C GLY A 638 3.72 23.74 7.22
N GLY A 639 4.96 23.45 6.79
CA GLY A 639 6.01 23.04 7.73
C GLY A 639 6.31 24.13 8.75
N VAL A 640 6.78 25.29 8.28
CA VAL A 640 7.18 26.43 9.13
C VAL A 640 6.48 27.74 8.75
N ASN A 641 5.28 27.61 8.18
CA ASN A 641 4.53 28.68 7.53
C ASN A 641 3.06 28.66 7.92
N GLY A 642 2.46 29.83 7.97
CA GLY A 642 1.00 29.98 7.96
C GLY A 642 0.53 30.60 6.65
N TYR A 643 -0.66 30.23 6.22
CA TYR A 643 -1.32 30.71 5.01
C TYR A 643 -2.75 31.11 5.32
N ALA A 644 -3.24 32.14 4.63
CA ALA A 644 -4.61 32.62 4.76
C ALA A 644 -5.19 32.97 3.39
N LEU A 645 -6.46 32.60 3.17
CA LEU A 645 -7.28 33.07 2.07
C LEU A 645 -8.20 34.17 2.59
N ARG A 646 -8.18 35.35 1.97
CA ARG A 646 -9.13 36.43 2.27
C ARG A 646 -10.38 36.31 1.40
N THR A 647 -11.48 36.90 1.86
CA THR A 647 -12.76 36.93 1.15
C THR A 647 -12.71 37.66 -0.20
N ASP A 648 -11.68 38.48 -0.43
CA ASP A 648 -11.41 39.14 -1.71
C ASP A 648 -10.70 38.24 -2.74
N GLY A 649 -10.47 36.97 -2.39
CA GLY A 649 -9.80 35.99 -3.25
C GLY A 649 -8.28 36.14 -3.31
N THR A 650 -7.67 36.88 -2.37
CA THR A 650 -6.21 36.98 -2.23
C THR A 650 -5.67 35.97 -1.22
N ALA A 651 -4.54 35.35 -1.55
CA ALA A 651 -3.80 34.47 -0.66
C ALA A 651 -2.62 35.21 0.01
N TRP A 652 -2.38 34.90 1.28
CA TRP A 652 -1.34 35.49 2.12
C TRP A 652 -0.55 34.39 2.82
N SER A 653 0.72 34.66 3.10
CA SER A 653 1.65 33.71 3.73
C SER A 653 2.58 34.42 4.72
N TRP A 654 3.10 33.70 5.70
CA TRP A 654 4.15 34.17 6.60
C TRP A 654 4.99 32.98 7.10
N GLY A 655 6.09 33.26 7.79
CA GLY A 655 7.03 32.24 8.28
C GLY A 655 8.29 32.13 7.43
N GLY A 656 8.83 30.92 7.28
CA GLY A 656 10.08 30.68 6.54
C GLY A 656 9.96 30.88 5.03
N ASN A 657 11.04 31.35 4.37
CA ASN A 657 11.06 31.52 2.91
C ASN A 657 12.27 30.88 2.22
N LYS A 658 13.12 30.12 2.94
CA LYS A 658 14.32 29.47 2.36
C LYS A 658 14.03 28.56 1.17
N ARG A 659 12.77 28.16 0.98
CA ARG A 659 12.30 27.29 -0.10
C ARG A 659 11.36 27.99 -1.08
N GLY A 660 11.22 29.31 -1.00
CA GLY A 660 10.21 30.06 -1.77
C GLY A 660 8.78 29.86 -1.27
N THR A 661 8.59 29.30 -0.07
CA THR A 661 7.31 28.93 0.54
C THR A 661 6.37 30.12 0.78
N LEU A 662 6.86 31.36 0.76
CA LEU A 662 5.98 32.54 0.82
C LEU A 662 5.26 32.82 -0.50
N GLY A 663 5.82 32.43 -1.65
CA GLY A 663 5.20 32.68 -2.96
C GLY A 663 5.11 34.16 -3.36
N ASP A 664 5.83 35.04 -2.69
CA ASP A 664 5.82 36.50 -2.89
C ASP A 664 6.81 36.99 -3.97
N GLY A 665 7.56 36.06 -4.58
CA GLY A 665 8.61 36.33 -5.56
C GLY A 665 9.95 36.75 -4.97
N ALA A 666 10.07 36.85 -3.64
CA ALA A 666 11.33 37.20 -3.00
C ALA A 666 12.35 36.05 -3.09
N SER A 667 13.60 36.38 -3.41
CA SER A 667 14.73 35.46 -3.35
C SER A 667 15.50 35.63 -2.04
N CYS A 668 16.02 34.54 -1.50
CA CYS A 668 16.77 34.55 -0.24
C CYS A 668 18.27 34.77 -0.50
N PRO A 669 18.90 35.81 0.07
CA PRO A 669 20.35 35.87 0.19
C PRO A 669 20.85 34.77 1.16
N ALA A 670 22.08 34.28 0.95
CA ALA A 670 22.65 33.20 1.76
C ALA A 670 22.78 33.55 3.26
N ASP A 671 23.03 34.83 3.59
CA ASP A 671 23.43 35.25 4.94
C ASP A 671 22.37 36.09 5.69
N ALA A 672 21.15 36.21 5.15
CA ALA A 672 20.06 36.96 5.79
C ALA A 672 18.99 36.02 6.37
N PRO A 673 18.32 36.38 7.49
CA PRO A 673 17.17 35.64 7.97
C PRO A 673 16.05 35.68 6.91
N CYS A 674 15.90 34.58 6.17
CA CYS A 674 14.90 34.48 5.11
C CYS A 674 13.55 34.02 5.67
N VAL A 675 12.87 34.95 6.34
CA VAL A 675 11.58 34.76 7.00
C VAL A 675 10.74 36.02 6.83
N SER A 676 9.41 35.87 6.90
CA SER A 676 8.51 36.99 7.15
C SER A 676 7.78 36.78 8.47
N VAL A 677 7.99 37.70 9.41
CA VAL A 677 7.31 37.69 10.73
C VAL A 677 5.93 38.35 10.68
N VAL A 678 5.52 38.84 9.51
CA VAL A 678 4.19 39.36 9.23
C VAL A 678 3.64 38.73 7.95
N PRO A 679 2.31 38.68 7.77
CA PRO A 679 1.70 38.26 6.52
C PRO A 679 2.16 39.08 5.31
N VAL A 680 2.56 38.39 4.25
CA VAL A 680 2.85 38.94 2.92
C VAL A 680 1.89 38.36 1.90
N ARG A 681 1.60 39.10 0.84
CA ARG A 681 0.69 38.66 -0.21
C ARG A 681 1.41 37.70 -1.16
N VAL A 682 0.77 36.57 -1.46
CA VAL A 682 1.23 35.65 -2.50
C VAL A 682 1.08 36.33 -3.87
N SER A 683 2.13 36.28 -4.68
CA SER A 683 2.21 36.98 -5.96
C SER A 683 1.32 36.34 -7.04
N GLY A 684 0.74 37.15 -7.93
CA GLY A 684 0.11 36.66 -9.16
C GLY A 684 -1.20 35.88 -9.03
N LEU A 685 -1.72 35.64 -7.83
CA LEU A 685 -3.02 34.97 -7.62
C LEU A 685 -4.17 35.97 -7.49
N ALA A 686 -5.27 35.70 -8.20
CA ALA A 686 -6.53 36.41 -8.09
C ALA A 686 -7.69 35.42 -8.20
N GLY A 687 -8.74 35.61 -7.41
CA GLY A 687 -9.92 34.75 -7.42
C GLY A 687 -9.67 33.36 -6.83
N ALA A 688 -8.78 33.26 -5.84
CA ALA A 688 -8.59 32.04 -5.08
C ALA A 688 -9.83 31.69 -4.25
N VAL A 689 -10.16 30.41 -4.18
CA VAL A 689 -11.33 29.87 -3.46
C VAL A 689 -10.95 28.81 -2.42
N ASP A 690 -9.69 28.36 -2.44
CA ASP A 690 -9.14 27.39 -1.50
C ASP A 690 -7.64 27.63 -1.33
N VAL A 691 -7.09 27.33 -0.16
CA VAL A 691 -5.66 27.38 0.15
C VAL A 691 -5.24 26.15 0.94
N ALA A 692 -4.13 25.52 0.54
CA ALA A 692 -3.55 24.42 1.28
C ALA A 692 -2.04 24.57 1.39
N ALA A 693 -1.43 23.76 2.24
CA ALA A 693 0.00 23.76 2.44
C ALA A 693 0.53 22.35 2.69
N GLY A 694 1.71 22.09 2.17
CA GLY A 694 2.55 20.95 2.55
C GLY A 694 3.77 21.42 3.34
N TRP A 695 4.69 20.49 3.62
CA TRP A 695 5.88 20.80 4.43
C TRP A 695 6.77 21.89 3.82
N GLY A 696 6.95 21.87 2.49
CA GLY A 696 7.80 22.81 1.75
C GLY A 696 7.10 23.57 0.62
N ALA A 697 5.77 23.48 0.52
CA ALA A 697 5.02 24.06 -0.61
C ALA A 697 3.68 24.65 -0.15
N GLY A 698 3.25 25.72 -0.82
CA GLY A 698 1.89 26.27 -0.72
C GLY A 698 1.07 25.96 -1.97
N TYR A 699 -0.24 25.88 -1.83
CA TYR A 699 -1.19 25.55 -2.90
C TYR A 699 -2.39 26.48 -2.85
N ALA A 700 -2.98 26.76 -4.01
CA ALA A 700 -4.23 27.49 -4.12
C ALA A 700 -5.12 26.92 -5.24
N LEU A 701 -6.43 26.91 -5.01
CA LEU A 701 -7.44 26.69 -6.06
C LEU A 701 -7.98 28.03 -6.50
N LEU A 702 -8.08 28.26 -7.81
CA LEU A 702 -8.81 29.39 -8.36
C LEU A 702 -10.24 29.00 -8.72
N SER A 703 -11.13 29.99 -8.75
CA SER A 703 -12.55 29.84 -9.10
C SER A 703 -12.81 29.27 -10.50
N ASP A 704 -11.82 29.28 -11.40
CA ASP A 704 -11.87 28.66 -12.72
C ASP A 704 -11.53 27.14 -12.70
N GLY A 705 -11.27 26.58 -11.52
CA GLY A 705 -10.91 25.18 -11.31
C GLY A 705 -9.43 24.87 -11.53
N THR A 706 -8.58 25.88 -11.75
CA THR A 706 -7.14 25.70 -11.88
C THR A 706 -6.45 25.66 -10.51
N ALA A 707 -5.54 24.70 -10.34
CA ALA A 707 -4.71 24.59 -9.15
C ALA A 707 -3.31 25.14 -9.40
N TRP A 708 -2.76 25.84 -8.41
CA TRP A 708 -1.46 26.49 -8.44
C TRP A 708 -0.65 26.10 -7.20
N SER A 709 0.67 26.02 -7.34
CA SER A 709 1.59 25.66 -6.27
C SER A 709 2.86 26.51 -6.30
N TRP A 710 3.56 26.63 -5.18
CA TRP A 710 4.86 27.30 -5.08
C TRP A 710 5.66 26.71 -3.91
N GLY A 711 6.96 26.98 -3.85
CA GLY A 711 7.86 26.45 -2.84
C GLY A 711 8.83 25.42 -3.40
N GLU A 712 9.22 24.45 -2.57
CA GLU A 712 10.13 23.35 -2.88
C GLU A 712 9.57 22.40 -3.94
N ASN A 713 10.45 21.87 -4.78
CA ASN A 713 10.07 20.97 -5.88
C ASN A 713 11.12 19.89 -6.18
N GLY A 714 12.13 19.71 -5.33
CA GLY A 714 13.10 18.61 -5.46
C GLY A 714 12.43 17.22 -5.49
N ASP A 715 11.28 17.10 -4.82
CA ASP A 715 10.43 15.91 -4.79
C ASP A 715 9.21 16.02 -5.72
N GLY A 716 9.22 16.91 -6.73
CA GLY A 716 8.11 17.09 -7.67
C GLY A 716 6.80 17.58 -7.05
N GLN A 717 6.85 18.13 -5.84
CA GLN A 717 5.70 18.55 -5.02
C GLN A 717 4.85 19.63 -5.71
N LEU A 718 5.38 20.35 -6.70
CA LEU A 718 4.62 21.38 -7.41
C LEU A 718 3.75 20.80 -8.54
N GLY A 719 3.98 19.56 -8.99
CA GLY A 719 3.13 18.91 -10.00
C GLY A 719 3.13 19.62 -11.36
N THR A 720 4.24 20.28 -11.72
CA THR A 720 4.33 21.14 -12.91
C THR A 720 4.92 20.45 -14.15
N GLY A 721 5.30 19.18 -14.05
CA GLY A 721 6.05 18.47 -15.08
C GLY A 721 7.55 18.81 -15.09
N SER A 722 8.04 19.48 -14.05
CA SER A 722 9.43 19.93 -13.90
C SER A 722 10.04 19.42 -12.59
N SER A 723 11.34 19.15 -12.61
CA SER A 723 12.16 18.87 -11.43
C SER A 723 13.05 20.06 -11.03
N ALA A 724 12.71 21.29 -11.48
CA ALA A 724 13.38 22.51 -10.97
C ALA A 724 13.32 22.51 -9.43
N GLU A 725 14.36 22.98 -8.75
CA GLU A 725 14.49 22.76 -7.30
C GLU A 725 13.40 23.46 -6.46
N LEU A 726 12.94 24.64 -6.87
CA LEU A 726 11.87 25.40 -6.22
C LEU A 726 11.24 26.45 -7.14
N SER A 727 10.12 27.02 -6.72
CA SER A 727 9.52 28.24 -7.29
C SER A 727 9.18 29.25 -6.19
N THR A 728 9.62 30.50 -6.32
CA THR A 728 9.29 31.60 -5.39
C THR A 728 7.99 32.31 -5.74
N VAL A 729 7.36 31.95 -6.86
CA VAL A 729 6.06 32.45 -7.31
C VAL A 729 5.12 31.28 -7.62
N PRO A 730 3.79 31.46 -7.55
CA PRO A 730 2.84 30.44 -7.97
C PRO A 730 3.02 30.01 -9.42
N VAL A 731 3.06 28.70 -9.62
CA VAL A 731 3.11 28.02 -10.91
C VAL A 731 1.91 27.09 -11.03
N ARG A 732 1.37 26.99 -12.26
CA ARG A 732 0.19 26.18 -12.50
C ARG A 732 0.54 24.70 -12.47
N ILE A 733 -0.25 23.92 -11.74
CA ILE A 733 -0.17 22.46 -11.73
C ILE A 733 -0.67 21.94 -13.08
N THR A 734 0.11 21.10 -13.76
CA THR A 734 -0.19 20.62 -15.11
C THR A 734 -0.86 19.25 -15.07
N GLY A 735 -1.64 18.90 -16.08
CA GLY A 735 -2.27 17.57 -16.17
C GLY A 735 -3.45 17.30 -15.23
N LEU A 736 -3.82 18.25 -14.35
CA LEU A 736 -5.05 18.18 -13.57
C LEU A 736 -6.27 18.61 -14.39
N PRO A 737 -7.33 17.79 -14.47
CA PRO A 737 -8.66 18.27 -14.83
C PRO A 737 -9.17 19.27 -13.78
N SER A 738 -10.29 19.95 -14.05
CA SER A 738 -10.86 20.96 -13.15
C SER A 738 -11.01 20.44 -11.72
N ALA A 739 -10.22 21.02 -10.82
CA ALA A 739 -10.22 20.66 -9.41
C ALA A 739 -11.33 21.41 -8.65
N ARG A 740 -11.83 20.79 -7.59
CA ARG A 740 -12.79 21.40 -6.65
C ARG A 740 -12.21 21.65 -5.24
N ALA A 741 -11.08 21.03 -4.93
CA ALA A 741 -10.34 21.22 -3.69
C ALA A 741 -8.87 20.82 -3.88
N VAL A 742 -7.97 21.40 -3.09
CA VAL A 742 -6.54 21.08 -3.10
C VAL A 742 -6.06 20.74 -1.69
N THR A 743 -5.03 19.91 -1.60
CA THR A 743 -4.37 19.54 -0.34
C THR A 743 -2.86 19.42 -0.56
N SER A 744 -2.10 19.06 0.47
CA SER A 744 -0.64 18.84 0.37
C SER A 744 -0.31 17.71 -0.62
N GLY A 745 0.06 18.07 -1.85
CA GLY A 745 0.44 17.12 -2.90
C GLY A 745 -0.73 16.27 -3.43
N GLY A 746 -1.96 16.79 -3.31
CA GLY A 746 -3.16 16.13 -3.84
C GLY A 746 -4.28 17.11 -4.21
N ALA A 747 -5.23 16.64 -5.01
CA ALA A 747 -6.40 17.41 -5.44
C ALA A 747 -7.64 16.51 -5.61
N LEU A 748 -8.82 17.11 -5.47
CA LEU A 748 -10.10 16.48 -5.78
C LEU A 748 -10.66 17.02 -7.10
N VAL A 749 -11.08 16.11 -7.97
CA VAL A 749 -11.60 16.42 -9.32
C VAL A 749 -13.02 15.88 -9.46
N THR A 750 -13.98 16.75 -9.80
CA THR A 750 -15.40 16.36 -9.91
C THR A 750 -15.72 15.56 -11.17
N ASN A 751 -15.14 15.90 -12.31
CA ASN A 751 -15.31 15.14 -13.54
C ASN A 751 -13.98 15.09 -14.32
N PRO A 752 -13.31 13.93 -14.41
CA PRO A 752 -12.02 13.81 -15.09
C PRO A 752 -12.13 13.84 -16.63
N ASN A 753 -13.32 13.66 -17.19
CA ASN A 753 -13.57 13.75 -18.64
C ASN A 753 -14.71 14.77 -18.90
N PRO A 754 -14.41 16.01 -19.34
CA PRO A 754 -15.42 17.03 -19.58
C PRO A 754 -16.44 16.66 -20.66
#